data_AF-A0A7W1AVD2-F1
#
_entry.id   AF-A0A7W1AVD2-F1
#
_cell.length_a   1.000
_cell.length_b   1.000
_cell.length_c   1.000
_cell.angle_alpha   90.00
_cell.angle_beta   90.00
_cell.angle_gamma   90.00
#
_symmetry.space_group_name_H-M   'P 1'
#
loop_
_entity.id
_entity.type
_entity.pdbx_description
1 polymer ?
#
loop_
_entity_poly.entity_id
_entity_poly.type
_entity_poly.pdbx_seq_one_letter_code
_entity_poly.pdbx_strand_id
1 'polypeptide(L)'
;VSRERRVVTIAYGDESVIAPLRVSFPKRAHAAFNQKYEGPGWESDRVAWRLYFDQRNAIDLFGKRQPALALDYFAQPGVDYHQESPFGRDIYKNGDALGLGSIGAWADGRAVKVADVAERTWKVVADGPVRAIVDLNYRGWKVGGKTVDLTSRLTTWAGQHWFEHAVMMRGGDGLQLITGLPAKPGVAFVAMPSPPNGRPRHYLATWGKQVLQTGATATASLPDQNLGLGILLPNALPASVDGLTDAANHLVKVPLEKQGAVMRGHFFVVAVWDQEVPDGGSVAGLDPALTLPAAAKSLEAWERYLDTLSIGAQSPARVEIASKSAAPVAAPPDALGNVKRKSYAEAIELMRLEADRTAEKWSRILVEYGNTAKVDSARDKEPNFDGTLNKWTTGRGRGFFTERDNATGEWREQNGYFWTGNFWVGELWRLYAKTKDEKYARWARLWNDVMLGQEPNQNHDVGFLNYYSSAFAFDATRDPKYKAGALRAAARLKQLYNPRTNLIAAWNVGGEDSIIDTMMNLQIWYWASRETNDPQWRELGRLHALKTSEWFVRDDGSIIQSVHYDPSAGRRRFGHTHQGFGNETAWARGTGWGFYGFAISARETKDPKVLATAERIARFIMARTPDDDVSWHDYHDEGVHFRLKDTSAAALAANGFFQLSELVSDKTSAAEYRAAGERIVGALIDRYLTPVGDGDTTPPGVLRHGSVIRPFDSGLTYGDYYLLDALLWLDGRNIKRQER
;
A
#
# COMPACT_ATOMS: atom_id res chain seq x y z
N VAL A 1 33.78 1.81 -2.93
CA VAL A 1 32.67 0.84 -3.04
C VAL A 1 31.51 1.37 -2.23
N SER A 2 30.63 2.15 -2.88
CA SER A 2 29.35 2.59 -2.31
C SER A 2 28.51 1.33 -2.07
N ARG A 3 28.08 1.10 -0.82
CA ARG A 3 27.13 0.02 -0.53
C ARG A 3 25.73 0.59 -0.70
N GLU A 4 25.13 0.34 -1.84
CA GLU A 4 23.70 0.58 -2.05
C GLU A 4 22.91 -0.40 -1.15
N ARG A 5 22.19 0.12 -0.15
CA ARG A 5 21.23 -0.68 0.62
C ARG A 5 19.87 -0.56 -0.04
N ARG A 6 19.38 -1.66 -0.62
CA ARG A 6 17.99 -1.77 -1.04
C ARG A 6 17.24 -2.64 -0.03
N VAL A 7 16.15 -2.11 0.50
CA VAL A 7 15.22 -2.88 1.34
C VAL A 7 14.21 -3.52 0.40
N VAL A 8 14.12 -4.85 0.41
CA VAL A 8 13.14 -5.62 -0.36
C VAL A 8 12.30 -6.40 0.63
N THR A 9 10.98 -6.24 0.54
CA THR A 9 10.03 -7.01 1.34
C THR A 9 9.65 -8.27 0.56
N ILE A 10 9.96 -9.44 1.12
CA ILE A 10 9.62 -10.73 0.55
C ILE A 10 8.51 -11.33 1.41
N ALA A 11 7.27 -11.30 0.92
CA ALA A 11 6.14 -11.99 1.54
C ALA A 11 6.01 -13.39 0.92
N TYR A 12 5.91 -14.42 1.76
CA TYR A 12 5.73 -15.82 1.36
C TYR A 12 4.73 -16.49 2.32
N GLY A 13 3.92 -17.43 1.82
CA GLY A 13 2.78 -17.97 2.55
C GLY A 13 1.53 -18.07 1.68
N ASP A 14 0.37 -18.17 2.32
CA ASP A 14 -0.92 -18.25 1.63
C ASP A 14 -1.19 -16.98 0.80
N GLU A 15 -1.71 -17.15 -0.42
CA GLU A 15 -1.94 -16.03 -1.33
C GLU A 15 -2.91 -14.99 -0.75
N SER A 16 -3.88 -15.43 0.06
CA SER A 16 -4.82 -14.56 0.78
C SER A 16 -4.14 -13.69 1.85
N VAL A 17 -3.00 -14.12 2.38
CA VAL A 17 -2.19 -13.40 3.37
C VAL A 17 -1.17 -12.49 2.68
N ILE A 18 -0.66 -12.89 1.51
CA ILE A 18 0.29 -12.09 0.73
C ILE A 18 -0.41 -10.95 -0.03
N ALA A 19 -1.59 -11.20 -0.59
CA ALA A 19 -2.28 -10.24 -1.45
C ALA A 19 -2.49 -8.85 -0.80
N PRO A 20 -2.84 -8.73 0.49
CA PRO A 20 -2.98 -7.44 1.17
C PRO A 20 -1.66 -6.68 1.39
N LEU A 21 -0.53 -7.39 1.43
CA LEU A 21 0.82 -6.83 1.65
C LEU A 21 1.42 -6.21 0.37
N ARG A 22 0.81 -6.45 -0.79
CA ARG A 22 1.28 -5.89 -2.06
C ARG A 22 0.92 -4.41 -2.12
N VAL A 23 1.87 -3.54 -1.78
CA VAL A 23 1.84 -2.13 -2.22
C VAL A 23 1.84 -2.14 -3.75
N SER A 24 0.91 -1.40 -4.38
CA SER A 24 0.84 -1.27 -5.84
C SER A 24 2.06 -0.50 -6.37
N PHE A 25 3.14 -1.22 -6.65
CA PHE A 25 4.23 -0.68 -7.45
C PHE A 25 3.84 -0.76 -8.94
N PRO A 26 4.08 0.31 -9.73
CA PRO A 26 3.78 0.28 -11.15
C PRO A 26 4.55 -0.86 -11.83
N LYS A 27 3.86 -1.59 -12.71
CA LYS A 27 4.46 -2.67 -13.47
C LYS A 27 5.56 -2.11 -14.38
N ARG A 28 6.72 -2.77 -14.40
CA ARG A 28 7.88 -2.39 -15.25
C ARG A 28 8.48 -3.57 -16.02
N ALA A 29 7.95 -4.76 -15.78
CA ALA A 29 8.15 -5.94 -16.61
C ALA A 29 6.79 -6.63 -16.73
N HIS A 30 6.48 -7.14 -17.91
CA HIS A 30 5.18 -7.73 -18.20
C HIS A 30 5.30 -9.02 -18.99
N ALA A 31 4.35 -9.94 -18.79
CA ALA A 31 4.18 -11.10 -19.64
C ALA A 31 2.69 -11.41 -19.82
N ALA A 32 2.32 -11.81 -21.04
CA ALA A 32 0.97 -12.15 -21.41
C ALA A 32 0.98 -13.18 -22.53
N PHE A 33 -0.15 -13.85 -22.74
CA PHE A 33 -0.38 -14.65 -23.93
C PHE A 33 -1.41 -13.93 -24.80
N ASN A 34 -1.15 -13.86 -26.10
CA ASN A 34 -2.15 -13.37 -27.03
C ASN A 34 -2.06 -14.06 -28.39
N GLN A 35 -3.20 -14.39 -28.96
CA GLN A 35 -3.28 -15.02 -30.28
C GLN A 35 -2.82 -14.09 -31.40
N LYS A 36 -2.92 -12.78 -31.21
CA LYS A 36 -2.59 -11.79 -32.25
C LYS A 36 -1.11 -11.81 -32.62
N TYR A 37 -0.23 -11.94 -31.64
CA TYR A 37 1.20 -12.19 -31.85
C TYR A 37 1.58 -13.66 -31.65
N GLU A 38 0.59 -14.55 -31.75
CA GLU A 38 0.74 -16.00 -31.92
C GLU A 38 1.41 -16.76 -30.77
N GLY A 39 1.34 -16.25 -29.54
CA GLY A 39 1.85 -16.98 -28.37
C GLY A 39 2.11 -16.15 -27.11
N PRO A 40 2.94 -16.67 -26.19
CA PRO A 40 3.44 -15.92 -25.04
C PRO A 40 4.38 -14.79 -25.47
N GLY A 41 4.15 -13.60 -24.92
CA GLY A 41 5.05 -12.46 -24.94
C GLY A 41 5.56 -12.13 -23.55
N TRP A 42 6.79 -11.61 -23.47
CA TRP A 42 7.37 -11.08 -22.24
C TRP A 42 8.20 -9.84 -22.55
N GLU A 43 8.24 -8.88 -21.64
CA GLU A 43 8.87 -7.59 -21.88
C GLU A 43 9.39 -6.93 -20.60
N SER A 44 10.41 -6.10 -20.77
CA SER A 44 10.72 -5.00 -19.84
C SER A 44 10.19 -3.69 -20.44
N ASP A 45 10.33 -2.57 -19.75
CA ASP A 45 10.15 -1.24 -20.33
C ASP A 45 11.08 -0.97 -21.53
N ARG A 46 12.20 -1.70 -21.70
CA ARG A 46 13.18 -1.48 -22.78
C ARG A 46 12.95 -2.30 -24.04
N VAL A 47 12.50 -3.55 -23.91
CA VAL A 47 12.41 -4.49 -25.03
C VAL A 47 11.27 -5.48 -24.81
N ALA A 48 10.65 -5.97 -25.88
CA ALA A 48 9.59 -6.96 -25.82
C ALA A 48 9.88 -8.14 -26.74
N TRP A 49 9.48 -9.32 -26.30
CA TRP A 49 9.75 -10.59 -26.96
C TRP A 49 8.45 -11.34 -27.14
N ARG A 50 8.43 -12.24 -28.13
CA ARG A 50 7.37 -13.25 -28.26
C ARG A 50 7.96 -14.60 -28.61
N LEU A 51 7.18 -15.64 -28.41
CA LEU A 51 7.42 -16.96 -28.98
C LEU A 51 6.23 -17.35 -29.86
N TYR A 52 6.49 -17.76 -31.10
CA TYR A 52 5.48 -18.47 -31.91
C TYR A 52 5.18 -19.82 -31.26
N PHE A 53 4.02 -19.93 -30.59
CA PHE A 53 3.68 -21.06 -29.75
C PHE A 53 3.03 -22.21 -30.53
N ASP A 54 3.70 -22.59 -31.61
CA ASP A 54 3.32 -23.67 -32.52
C ASP A 54 4.57 -24.47 -32.95
N GLN A 55 4.52 -25.12 -34.12
CA GLN A 55 5.65 -25.89 -34.65
C GLN A 55 6.85 -25.02 -35.06
N ARG A 56 6.66 -23.72 -35.29
CA ARG A 56 7.77 -22.79 -35.58
C ARG A 56 8.69 -22.65 -34.37
N ASN A 57 8.13 -22.63 -33.15
CA ASN A 57 8.84 -22.54 -31.86
C ASN A 57 10.04 -21.58 -31.90
N ALA A 58 9.81 -20.37 -32.43
CA ALA A 58 10.85 -19.38 -32.66
C ALA A 58 10.55 -18.11 -31.85
N ILE A 59 11.55 -17.64 -31.13
CA ILE A 59 11.51 -16.39 -30.36
C ILE A 59 11.76 -15.24 -31.33
N ASP A 60 10.94 -14.21 -31.22
CA ASP A 60 10.98 -13.00 -32.02
C ASP A 60 11.07 -11.76 -31.12
N LEU A 61 11.32 -10.61 -31.74
CA LEU A 61 11.61 -9.36 -31.05
C LEU A 61 10.72 -8.21 -31.53
N PHE A 62 10.10 -7.52 -30.57
CA PHE A 62 9.56 -6.18 -30.77
C PHE A 62 10.58 -5.14 -30.27
N GLY A 63 10.98 -4.25 -31.17
CA GLY A 63 11.85 -3.12 -30.86
C GLY A 63 11.03 -1.98 -30.27
N LYS A 64 11.57 -1.31 -29.24
CA LYS A 64 10.92 -0.15 -28.63
C LYS A 64 11.72 1.10 -28.87
N ARG A 65 11.05 2.19 -29.25
CA ARG A 65 11.68 3.51 -29.37
C ARG A 65 11.71 4.23 -28.03
N GLN A 66 10.71 4.01 -27.19
CA GLN A 66 10.55 4.66 -25.90
C GLN A 66 10.34 3.62 -24.80
N PRO A 67 10.80 3.91 -23.56
CA PRO A 67 10.58 3.01 -22.44
C PRO A 67 9.09 2.86 -22.12
N ALA A 68 8.51 1.68 -22.37
CA ALA A 68 7.10 1.40 -22.11
C ALA A 68 6.81 -0.10 -22.09
N LEU A 69 5.73 -0.51 -21.43
CA LEU A 69 5.15 -1.85 -21.60
C LEU A 69 4.14 -1.79 -22.77
N ALA A 70 4.36 -2.60 -23.80
CA ALA A 70 3.71 -2.48 -25.10
C ALA A 70 2.98 -3.76 -25.54
N LEU A 71 3.14 -4.89 -24.86
CA LEU A 71 2.49 -6.15 -25.26
C LEU A 71 0.97 -6.03 -25.30
N ASP A 72 0.37 -5.39 -24.31
CA ASP A 72 -1.08 -5.17 -24.25
C ASP A 72 -1.56 -4.27 -25.40
N TYR A 73 -0.76 -3.25 -25.75
CA TYR A 73 -1.04 -2.40 -26.91
C TYR A 73 -0.98 -3.19 -28.22
N PHE A 74 0.09 -3.99 -28.41
CA PHE A 74 0.23 -4.85 -29.59
C PHE A 74 -0.87 -5.91 -29.67
N ALA A 75 -1.50 -6.27 -28.56
CA ALA A 75 -2.65 -7.17 -28.50
C ALA A 75 -4.00 -6.52 -28.86
N GLN A 76 -4.13 -5.19 -28.90
CA GLN A 76 -5.43 -4.52 -29.09
C GLN A 76 -6.05 -4.78 -30.46
N PRO A 77 -7.38 -4.98 -30.57
CA PRO A 77 -8.07 -5.06 -31.86
C PRO A 77 -7.79 -3.83 -32.73
N GLY A 78 -7.53 -4.04 -34.03
CA GLY A 78 -7.28 -2.95 -34.99
C GLY A 78 -5.87 -2.37 -35.02
N VAL A 79 -5.01 -2.66 -34.04
CA VAL A 79 -3.58 -2.31 -34.10
C VAL A 79 -2.86 -3.28 -35.06
N ASP A 80 -2.05 -2.80 -35.99
CA ASP A 80 -1.09 -3.66 -36.71
C ASP A 80 0.30 -3.45 -36.09
N TYR A 81 0.79 -4.45 -35.36
CA TYR A 81 2.07 -4.34 -34.65
C TYR A 81 3.28 -4.36 -35.60
N HIS A 82 3.10 -4.62 -36.90
CA HIS A 82 4.16 -4.43 -37.90
C HIS A 82 4.26 -2.97 -38.36
N GLN A 83 3.28 -2.12 -38.01
CA GLN A 83 3.30 -0.68 -38.25
C GLN A 83 3.99 0.06 -37.11
N GLU A 84 4.58 1.20 -37.44
CA GLU A 84 5.20 2.06 -36.44
C GLU A 84 4.15 2.57 -35.45
N SER A 85 4.46 2.48 -34.15
CA SER A 85 3.63 3.01 -33.07
C SER A 85 4.44 3.92 -32.16
N PRO A 86 3.81 4.69 -31.25
CA PRO A 86 4.53 5.53 -30.29
C PRO A 86 5.52 4.76 -29.40
N PHE A 87 5.26 3.46 -29.16
CA PHE A 87 6.11 2.62 -28.31
C PHE A 87 7.20 1.90 -29.10
N GLY A 88 6.88 1.46 -30.32
CA GLY A 88 7.73 0.59 -31.13
C GLY A 88 6.92 -0.33 -32.03
N ARG A 89 7.54 -1.41 -32.51
CA ARG A 89 6.89 -2.37 -33.42
C ARG A 89 7.65 -3.68 -33.52
N ASP A 90 7.11 -4.61 -34.27
CA ASP A 90 7.86 -5.76 -34.78
C ASP A 90 8.90 -5.26 -35.79
N ILE A 91 10.17 -5.49 -35.44
CA ILE A 91 11.31 -5.02 -36.23
C ILE A 91 12.15 -6.17 -36.77
N TYR A 92 11.78 -7.41 -36.50
CA TYR A 92 12.65 -8.55 -36.76
C TYR A 92 11.91 -9.66 -37.50
N LYS A 93 12.68 -10.53 -38.16
CA LYS A 93 12.13 -11.68 -38.88
C LYS A 93 13.07 -12.85 -38.79
N ASN A 94 12.56 -13.94 -38.25
CA ASN A 94 13.32 -15.17 -38.09
C ASN A 94 13.55 -15.92 -39.41
N GLY A 95 12.57 -15.97 -40.31
CA GLY A 95 12.63 -16.86 -41.47
C GLY A 95 12.71 -18.33 -41.05
N ASP A 96 13.52 -19.13 -41.74
CA ASP A 96 13.67 -20.58 -41.45
C ASP A 96 14.59 -20.87 -40.25
N ALA A 97 15.21 -19.84 -39.66
CA ALA A 97 16.10 -19.96 -38.51
C ALA A 97 15.41 -20.56 -37.28
N LEU A 98 16.21 -21.01 -36.31
CA LEU A 98 15.76 -21.53 -35.02
C LEU A 98 14.93 -20.50 -34.23
N GLY A 99 15.25 -19.22 -34.41
CA GLY A 99 14.66 -18.10 -33.66
C GLY A 99 15.63 -17.56 -32.61
N LEU A 100 15.44 -16.30 -32.20
CA LEU A 100 16.39 -15.58 -31.36
C LEU A 100 16.56 -16.19 -29.97
N GLY A 101 17.67 -16.88 -29.73
CA GLY A 101 17.89 -17.55 -28.45
C GLY A 101 16.86 -18.65 -28.16
N SER A 102 16.22 -19.16 -29.21
CA SER A 102 15.27 -20.27 -29.12
C SER A 102 16.02 -21.57 -28.88
N ILE A 103 15.40 -22.48 -28.14
CA ILE A 103 16.00 -23.78 -27.83
C ILE A 103 15.68 -24.78 -28.94
N GLY A 104 16.68 -25.59 -29.30
CA GLY A 104 16.55 -26.75 -30.17
C GLY A 104 17.53 -27.84 -29.78
N ALA A 105 17.60 -28.89 -30.57
CA ALA A 105 18.64 -29.91 -30.44
C ALA A 105 19.39 -30.08 -31.76
N TRP A 106 20.67 -30.42 -31.65
CA TRP A 106 21.45 -30.91 -32.79
C TRP A 106 21.22 -32.41 -32.93
N ALA A 107 20.54 -32.81 -34.00
CA ALA A 107 20.23 -34.21 -34.29
C ALA A 107 20.28 -34.45 -35.80
N ASP A 108 20.79 -35.60 -36.21
CA ASP A 108 20.89 -36.01 -37.61
C ASP A 108 21.61 -34.97 -38.51
N GLY A 109 22.64 -34.31 -37.95
CA GLY A 109 23.46 -33.32 -38.66
C GLY A 109 22.80 -31.96 -38.91
N ARG A 110 21.67 -31.67 -38.26
CA ARG A 110 20.95 -30.39 -38.41
C ARG A 110 20.35 -29.89 -37.09
N ALA A 111 19.96 -28.63 -37.08
CA ALA A 111 19.15 -28.07 -36.00
C ALA A 111 17.70 -28.58 -36.08
N VAL A 112 17.18 -29.08 -34.96
CA VAL A 112 15.79 -29.54 -34.83
C VAL A 112 15.09 -28.70 -33.77
N LYS A 113 14.00 -28.02 -34.16
CA LYS A 113 13.18 -27.19 -33.26
C LYS A 113 12.33 -28.05 -32.33
N VAL A 114 11.85 -27.47 -31.23
CA VAL A 114 10.87 -28.10 -30.33
C VAL A 114 9.47 -28.08 -30.98
N ALA A 115 9.29 -28.94 -31.99
CA ALA A 115 8.13 -28.93 -32.88
C ALA A 115 7.24 -30.18 -32.76
N ASP A 116 7.84 -31.38 -32.77
CA ASP A 116 7.09 -32.64 -32.68
C ASP A 116 6.90 -33.04 -31.21
N VAL A 117 5.86 -32.50 -30.57
CA VAL A 117 5.57 -32.69 -29.14
C VAL A 117 4.14 -33.18 -28.97
N ALA A 118 3.92 -34.01 -27.95
CA ALA A 118 2.58 -34.49 -27.61
C ALA A 118 1.73 -33.39 -26.97
N GLU A 119 2.36 -32.49 -26.20
CA GLU A 119 1.66 -31.41 -25.50
C GLU A 119 2.54 -30.16 -25.41
N ARG A 120 1.90 -29.00 -25.51
CA ARG A 120 2.48 -27.67 -25.24
C ARG A 120 1.63 -26.95 -24.21
N THR A 121 2.23 -26.48 -23.11
CA THR A 121 1.57 -25.61 -22.14
C THR A 121 2.46 -24.43 -21.77
N TRP A 122 1.86 -23.35 -21.28
CA TRP A 122 2.59 -22.17 -20.81
C TRP A 122 2.00 -21.67 -19.49
N LYS A 123 2.79 -20.90 -18.73
CA LYS A 123 2.35 -20.26 -17.49
C LYS A 123 3.11 -18.96 -17.27
N VAL A 124 2.40 -17.86 -17.00
CA VAL A 124 3.00 -16.67 -16.39
C VAL A 124 3.19 -16.95 -14.91
N VAL A 125 4.44 -17.08 -14.48
CA VAL A 125 4.84 -17.39 -13.10
C VAL A 125 4.95 -16.13 -12.25
N ALA A 126 5.41 -15.04 -12.86
CA ALA A 126 5.50 -13.73 -12.23
C ALA A 126 5.25 -12.64 -13.27
N ASP A 127 4.64 -11.54 -12.84
CA ASP A 127 4.32 -10.38 -13.66
C ASP A 127 4.22 -9.17 -12.73
N GLY A 128 5.02 -8.10 -12.94
CA GLY A 128 5.08 -7.05 -11.93
C GLY A 128 6.22 -6.02 -12.01
N PRO A 129 6.48 -5.32 -10.89
CA PRO A 129 7.37 -4.16 -10.85
C PRO A 129 8.86 -4.48 -10.99
N VAL A 130 9.27 -5.72 -10.74
CA VAL A 130 10.69 -6.13 -10.74
C VAL A 130 11.03 -7.00 -11.94
N ARG A 131 10.19 -7.98 -12.26
CA ARG A 131 10.44 -8.98 -13.29
C ARG A 131 9.15 -9.63 -13.78
N ALA A 132 9.21 -10.20 -14.97
CA ALA A 132 8.22 -11.12 -15.50
C ALA A 132 8.88 -12.48 -15.76
N ILE A 133 8.16 -13.57 -15.48
CA ILE A 133 8.62 -14.95 -15.66
C ILE A 133 7.56 -15.73 -16.43
N VAL A 134 7.96 -16.38 -17.52
CA VAL A 134 7.11 -17.27 -18.32
C VAL A 134 7.73 -18.66 -18.36
N ASP A 135 6.96 -19.67 -17.98
CA ASP A 135 7.31 -21.08 -18.20
C ASP A 135 6.61 -21.59 -19.45
N LEU A 136 7.34 -22.36 -20.25
CA LEU A 136 6.88 -23.09 -21.41
C LEU A 136 7.22 -24.56 -21.20
N ASN A 137 6.23 -25.44 -21.27
CA ASN A 137 6.42 -26.86 -21.06
C ASN A 137 6.03 -27.64 -22.30
N TYR A 138 6.94 -28.52 -22.72
CA TYR A 138 6.81 -29.41 -23.86
C TYR A 138 6.88 -30.84 -23.33
N ARG A 139 5.84 -31.64 -23.58
CA ARG A 139 5.82 -33.06 -23.23
C ARG A 139 5.99 -33.93 -24.45
N GLY A 140 6.78 -34.98 -24.31
CA GLY A 140 6.93 -36.01 -25.32
C GLY A 140 7.57 -35.55 -26.63
N TRP A 141 8.49 -34.56 -26.59
CA TRP A 141 9.20 -34.08 -27.76
C TRP A 141 10.02 -35.19 -28.42
N LYS A 142 9.75 -35.49 -29.69
CA LYS A 142 10.45 -36.50 -30.49
C LYS A 142 11.65 -35.87 -31.18
N VAL A 143 12.85 -36.30 -30.81
CA VAL A 143 14.10 -35.77 -31.39
C VAL A 143 15.26 -36.73 -31.21
N GLY A 144 16.06 -36.93 -32.27
CA GLY A 144 17.25 -37.81 -32.22
C GLY A 144 16.95 -39.23 -31.71
N GLY A 145 15.80 -39.79 -32.09
CA GLY A 145 15.33 -41.11 -31.62
C GLY A 145 14.88 -41.16 -30.14
N LYS A 146 14.80 -40.02 -29.46
CA LYS A 146 14.40 -39.91 -28.04
C LYS A 146 13.04 -39.26 -27.88
N THR A 147 12.44 -39.47 -26.71
CA THR A 147 11.25 -38.76 -26.24
C THR A 147 11.64 -37.92 -25.04
N VAL A 148 11.47 -36.60 -25.15
CA VAL A 148 12.04 -35.63 -24.22
C VAL A 148 10.94 -34.74 -23.64
N ASP A 149 10.96 -34.56 -22.33
CA ASP A 149 10.19 -33.50 -21.69
C ASP A 149 11.11 -32.30 -21.46
N LEU A 150 10.68 -31.13 -21.91
CA LEU A 150 11.46 -29.90 -21.85
C LEU A 150 10.63 -28.77 -21.21
N THR A 151 11.21 -28.10 -20.22
CA THR A 151 10.69 -26.84 -19.70
C THR A 151 11.66 -25.72 -20.03
N SER A 152 11.17 -24.66 -20.67
CA SER A 152 11.87 -23.40 -20.88
C SER A 152 11.28 -22.33 -19.97
N ARG A 153 12.10 -21.75 -19.09
CA ARG A 153 11.76 -20.62 -18.24
C ARG A 153 12.43 -19.37 -18.75
N LEU A 154 11.63 -18.36 -19.07
CA LEU A 154 12.03 -17.07 -19.61
C LEU A 154 11.85 -16.03 -18.51
N THR A 155 12.93 -15.38 -18.08
CA THR A 155 12.89 -14.33 -17.04
C THR A 155 13.42 -13.02 -17.59
N THR A 156 12.61 -11.95 -17.52
CA THR A 156 13.03 -10.58 -17.86
C THR A 156 12.89 -9.67 -16.66
N TRP A 157 13.74 -8.66 -16.54
CA TRP A 157 13.75 -7.71 -15.44
C TRP A 157 13.46 -6.29 -15.92
N ALA A 158 12.83 -5.50 -15.06
CA ALA A 158 12.59 -4.08 -15.29
C ALA A 158 13.91 -3.34 -15.63
N GLY A 159 13.88 -2.51 -16.66
CA GLY A 159 15.01 -1.73 -17.14
C GLY A 159 16.03 -2.49 -17.99
N GLN A 160 15.84 -3.78 -18.29
CA GLN A 160 16.84 -4.60 -18.98
C GLN A 160 16.51 -4.87 -20.45
N HIS A 161 17.53 -4.94 -21.30
CA HIS A 161 17.46 -5.30 -22.73
C HIS A 161 17.61 -6.80 -23.01
N TRP A 162 17.53 -7.62 -21.97
CA TRP A 162 17.85 -9.03 -22.03
C TRP A 162 16.92 -9.85 -21.14
N PHE A 163 16.81 -11.14 -21.45
CA PHE A 163 16.15 -12.13 -20.61
C PHE A 163 17.06 -13.34 -20.38
N GLU A 164 16.85 -14.03 -19.27
CA GLU A 164 17.44 -15.34 -19.00
C GLU A 164 16.54 -16.44 -19.56
N HIS A 165 17.12 -17.37 -20.32
CA HIS A 165 16.47 -18.59 -20.78
C HIS A 165 17.07 -19.78 -20.03
N ALA A 166 16.36 -20.26 -19.02
CA ALA A 166 16.71 -21.47 -18.30
C ALA A 166 15.95 -22.68 -18.85
N VAL A 167 16.63 -23.79 -19.07
CA VAL A 167 16.06 -25.02 -19.62
C VAL A 167 16.22 -26.19 -18.65
N MET A 168 15.17 -27.02 -18.57
CA MET A 168 15.17 -28.27 -17.80
C MET A 168 14.69 -29.40 -18.71
N MET A 169 15.49 -30.44 -18.87
CA MET A 169 15.24 -31.55 -19.79
C MET A 169 15.23 -32.89 -19.07
N ARG A 170 14.25 -33.76 -19.37
CA ARG A 170 14.17 -35.15 -18.90
C ARG A 170 14.06 -36.10 -20.09
N GLY A 171 14.69 -37.27 -20.01
CA GLY A 171 14.67 -38.28 -21.09
C GLY A 171 15.61 -37.98 -22.27
N GLY A 172 16.36 -36.88 -22.22
CA GLY A 172 17.29 -36.44 -23.27
C GLY A 172 18.76 -36.76 -23.00
N ASP A 173 19.08 -37.78 -22.21
CA ASP A 173 20.48 -38.15 -21.94
C ASP A 173 21.28 -38.34 -23.24
N GLY A 174 22.39 -37.62 -23.40
CA GLY A 174 23.23 -37.61 -24.60
C GLY A 174 22.73 -36.73 -25.75
N LEU A 175 21.59 -36.04 -25.60
CA LEU A 175 21.10 -35.07 -26.58
C LEU A 175 21.83 -33.73 -26.41
N GLN A 176 22.37 -33.18 -27.51
CA GLN A 176 22.99 -31.85 -27.51
C GLN A 176 21.92 -30.78 -27.74
N LEU A 177 21.59 -30.01 -26.70
CA LEU A 177 20.78 -28.81 -26.87
C LEU A 177 21.60 -27.67 -27.49
N ILE A 178 20.96 -26.90 -28.36
CA ILE A 178 21.53 -25.76 -29.07
C ILE A 178 20.63 -24.54 -28.93
N THR A 179 21.25 -23.37 -29.01
CA THR A 179 20.58 -22.07 -29.13
C THR A 179 21.37 -21.23 -30.13
N GLY A 180 20.82 -20.12 -30.62
CA GLY A 180 21.51 -19.34 -31.63
C GLY A 180 20.83 -18.05 -32.03
N LEU A 181 21.52 -17.32 -32.90
CA LEU A 181 21.01 -16.12 -33.56
C LEU A 181 20.74 -16.45 -35.04
N PRO A 182 19.63 -15.96 -35.64
CA PRO A 182 19.45 -16.08 -37.08
C PRO A 182 20.60 -15.43 -37.85
N ALA A 183 21.15 -16.13 -38.84
CA ALA A 183 22.20 -15.62 -39.71
C ALA A 183 21.60 -14.66 -40.76
N LYS A 184 22.20 -13.47 -40.90
CA LYS A 184 21.73 -12.43 -41.83
C LYS A 184 22.83 -12.02 -42.81
N PRO A 185 22.53 -11.94 -44.13
CA PRO A 185 23.51 -11.48 -45.11
C PRO A 185 24.03 -10.07 -44.78
N GLY A 186 25.35 -9.89 -44.82
CA GLY A 186 25.99 -8.57 -44.63
C GLY A 186 25.94 -8.02 -43.21
N VAL A 187 25.52 -8.81 -42.21
CA VAL A 187 25.56 -8.43 -40.80
C VAL A 187 26.84 -8.96 -40.17
N ALA A 188 27.56 -8.10 -39.44
CA ALA A 188 28.78 -8.50 -38.78
C ALA A 188 28.49 -9.54 -37.70
N PHE A 189 29.21 -10.66 -37.76
CA PHE A 189 29.11 -11.74 -36.80
C PHE A 189 30.35 -11.74 -35.91
N VAL A 190 30.13 -11.75 -34.60
CA VAL A 190 31.18 -11.80 -33.57
C VAL A 190 31.07 -13.16 -32.88
N ALA A 191 31.94 -14.08 -33.28
CA ALA A 191 32.22 -15.32 -32.58
C ALA A 191 33.74 -15.46 -32.38
N MET A 192 34.13 -15.88 -31.18
CA MET A 192 35.49 -15.83 -30.63
C MET A 192 36.53 -16.69 -31.37
N PRO A 193 37.83 -16.31 -31.38
CA PRO A 193 38.69 -16.05 -30.20
C PRO A 193 39.08 -14.58 -29.93
N SER A 194 39.75 -14.36 -28.78
CA SER A 194 39.88 -13.11 -28.01
C SER A 194 40.34 -11.86 -28.75
N PRO A 195 39.91 -10.65 -28.31
CA PRO A 195 40.62 -9.43 -28.64
C PRO A 195 42.07 -9.47 -28.09
N PRO A 196 42.99 -8.61 -28.59
CA PRO A 196 44.44 -8.67 -28.31
C PRO A 196 44.86 -8.66 -26.83
N ASN A 197 43.93 -8.32 -25.95
CA ASN A 197 44.03 -8.22 -24.50
C ASN A 197 43.75 -9.54 -23.74
N GLY A 198 43.52 -10.67 -24.44
CA GLY A 198 43.69 -12.02 -23.88
C GLY A 198 42.59 -12.54 -22.94
N ARG A 199 41.43 -11.87 -22.81
CA ARG A 199 40.27 -12.39 -22.06
C ARG A 199 39.31 -13.16 -22.98
N PRO A 200 38.81 -14.34 -22.58
CA PRO A 200 37.77 -15.04 -23.35
C PRO A 200 36.43 -14.30 -23.24
N ARG A 201 35.79 -13.97 -24.37
CA ARG A 201 34.38 -13.55 -24.44
C ARG A 201 33.49 -14.79 -24.35
N HIS A 202 32.44 -14.69 -23.56
CA HIS A 202 31.48 -15.77 -23.30
C HIS A 202 30.15 -15.54 -24.01
N TYR A 203 30.19 -14.96 -25.20
CA TYR A 203 28.99 -14.64 -25.97
C TYR A 203 29.19 -14.86 -27.46
N LEU A 204 28.05 -14.98 -28.14
CA LEU A 204 27.91 -14.92 -29.59
C LEU A 204 27.01 -13.74 -29.93
N ALA A 205 27.42 -12.91 -30.89
CA ALA A 205 26.67 -11.68 -31.17
C ALA A 205 26.69 -11.27 -32.63
N THR A 206 25.69 -10.47 -33.02
CA THR A 206 25.63 -9.78 -34.31
C THR A 206 25.40 -8.29 -34.09
N TRP A 207 25.87 -7.48 -35.03
CA TRP A 207 25.61 -6.04 -35.07
C TRP A 207 25.49 -5.58 -36.53
N GLY A 208 24.42 -4.84 -36.84
CA GLY A 208 24.28 -4.20 -38.14
C GLY A 208 22.83 -4.02 -38.58
N LYS A 209 22.67 -3.80 -39.90
CA LYS A 209 21.41 -3.43 -40.56
C LYS A 209 20.45 -4.61 -40.69
N GLN A 210 19.75 -4.92 -39.61
CA GLN A 210 18.84 -6.08 -39.53
C GLN A 210 17.46 -5.75 -38.95
N VAL A 211 17.13 -4.46 -38.87
CA VAL A 211 15.80 -3.94 -38.55
C VAL A 211 14.95 -3.97 -39.81
N LEU A 212 13.81 -4.65 -39.82
CA LEU A 212 12.91 -4.70 -40.98
C LEU A 212 12.22 -3.36 -41.24
N GLN A 213 11.91 -3.10 -42.51
CA GLN A 213 10.93 -2.07 -42.88
C GLN A 213 9.56 -2.35 -42.27
N THR A 214 8.77 -1.29 -42.14
CA THR A 214 7.40 -1.35 -41.63
C THR A 214 6.48 -2.14 -42.58
N GLY A 215 5.62 -2.99 -42.01
CA GLY A 215 4.57 -3.72 -42.73
C GLY A 215 4.66 -5.25 -42.62
N ALA A 216 3.50 -5.91 -42.61
CA ALA A 216 3.39 -7.35 -42.35
C ALA A 216 4.11 -8.25 -43.39
N THR A 217 4.31 -7.77 -44.61
CA THR A 217 5.00 -8.50 -45.68
C THR A 217 6.43 -8.02 -45.91
N ALA A 218 6.96 -7.14 -45.04
CA ALA A 218 8.28 -6.57 -45.22
C ALA A 218 9.38 -7.65 -45.16
N THR A 219 10.29 -7.59 -46.12
CA THR A 219 11.45 -8.49 -46.20
C THR A 219 12.78 -7.75 -46.24
N ALA A 220 12.76 -6.45 -46.53
CA ALA A 220 13.94 -5.60 -46.60
C ALA A 220 14.26 -4.98 -45.24
N SER A 221 15.56 -4.88 -44.92
CA SER A 221 16.03 -4.13 -43.75
C SER A 221 16.10 -2.63 -44.04
N LEU A 222 15.99 -1.81 -43.00
CA LEU A 222 16.25 -0.37 -43.06
C LEU A 222 17.76 -0.11 -43.16
N PRO A 223 18.19 0.76 -44.09
CA PRO A 223 19.60 0.95 -44.39
C PRO A 223 20.35 1.80 -43.35
N ASP A 224 19.64 2.45 -42.43
CA ASP A 224 20.13 3.45 -41.48
C ASP A 224 19.95 3.05 -40.00
N GLN A 225 19.45 1.84 -39.74
CA GLN A 225 19.14 1.38 -38.39
C GLN A 225 19.86 0.07 -38.07
N ASN A 226 20.59 0.07 -36.95
CA ASN A 226 21.32 -1.10 -36.48
C ASN A 226 20.61 -1.76 -35.31
N LEU A 227 20.68 -3.09 -35.29
CA LEU A 227 20.22 -3.91 -34.19
C LEU A 227 21.37 -4.81 -33.74
N GLY A 228 21.65 -4.79 -32.44
CA GLY A 228 22.57 -5.69 -31.78
C GLY A 228 21.81 -6.88 -31.20
N LEU A 229 22.24 -8.10 -31.49
CA LEU A 229 21.66 -9.32 -30.94
C LEU A 229 22.77 -10.17 -30.31
N GLY A 230 22.54 -10.74 -29.14
CA GLY A 230 23.57 -11.49 -28.42
C GLY A 230 23.02 -12.66 -27.61
N ILE A 231 23.85 -13.69 -27.46
CA ILE A 231 23.66 -14.82 -26.56
C ILE A 231 24.86 -14.88 -25.62
N LEU A 232 24.63 -14.82 -24.31
CA LEU A 232 25.67 -14.91 -23.28
C LEU A 232 25.61 -16.25 -22.52
N LEU A 233 26.77 -16.85 -22.27
CA LEU A 233 26.96 -18.17 -21.68
C LEU A 233 27.75 -18.04 -20.35
N PRO A 234 27.09 -17.93 -19.19
CA PRO A 234 27.71 -17.51 -17.92
C PRO A 234 28.74 -18.47 -17.32
N ASN A 235 28.73 -19.77 -17.64
CA ASN A 235 29.58 -20.77 -16.95
C ASN A 235 30.37 -21.68 -17.89
N ALA A 236 30.46 -21.32 -19.16
CA ALA A 236 31.25 -22.08 -20.13
C ALA A 236 31.97 -21.09 -21.04
N LEU A 237 33.24 -21.37 -21.37
CA LEU A 237 33.72 -21.00 -22.69
C LEU A 237 32.71 -21.62 -23.67
N PRO A 238 32.19 -20.89 -24.69
CA PRO A 238 31.26 -21.48 -25.65
C PRO A 238 31.84 -22.82 -26.10
N ALA A 239 31.28 -23.92 -25.58
CA ALA A 239 31.71 -25.25 -25.93
C ALA A 239 31.49 -25.32 -27.44
N SER A 240 32.59 -25.49 -28.14
CA SER A 240 32.84 -24.98 -29.48
C SER A 240 31.66 -25.11 -30.44
N VAL A 241 31.49 -24.07 -31.27
CA VAL A 241 30.65 -24.10 -32.48
C VAL A 241 31.03 -25.24 -33.44
N ASP A 242 32.11 -25.97 -33.15
CA ASP A 242 32.58 -27.15 -33.87
C ASP A 242 31.45 -28.16 -34.09
N GLY A 243 31.23 -28.47 -35.37
CA GLY A 243 30.22 -29.41 -35.83
C GLY A 243 28.81 -28.85 -35.94
N LEU A 244 28.57 -27.57 -35.61
CA LEU A 244 27.27 -26.90 -35.76
C LEU A 244 27.27 -25.99 -37.00
N THR A 245 27.14 -26.58 -38.19
CA THR A 245 27.07 -25.82 -39.46
C THR A 245 25.63 -25.71 -39.93
N ASP A 246 25.05 -24.51 -39.86
CA ASP A 246 23.68 -24.24 -40.30
C ASP A 246 23.62 -22.89 -41.02
N ALA A 247 23.15 -22.89 -42.27
CA ALA A 247 23.17 -21.68 -43.09
C ALA A 247 22.20 -20.59 -42.59
N ALA A 248 21.17 -20.97 -41.84
CA ALA A 248 20.16 -20.05 -41.31
C ALA A 248 20.51 -19.54 -39.90
N ASN A 249 21.52 -20.10 -39.25
CA ASN A 249 21.79 -19.84 -37.83
C ASN A 249 23.27 -19.74 -37.48
N HIS A 250 23.58 -18.82 -36.59
CA HIS A 250 24.78 -18.84 -35.77
C HIS A 250 24.49 -19.58 -34.47
N LEU A 251 24.89 -20.85 -34.39
CA LEU A 251 24.53 -21.77 -33.30
C LEU A 251 25.63 -21.89 -32.24
N VAL A 252 25.22 -22.13 -31.00
CA VAL A 252 26.08 -22.54 -29.88
C VAL A 252 25.47 -23.72 -29.15
N LYS A 253 26.32 -24.54 -28.55
CA LYS A 253 25.90 -25.61 -27.63
C LYS A 253 25.43 -24.97 -26.32
N VAL A 254 24.28 -25.40 -25.82
CA VAL A 254 23.82 -25.04 -24.47
C VAL A 254 24.53 -25.95 -23.47
N PRO A 255 25.35 -25.42 -22.54
CA PRO A 255 25.95 -26.22 -21.49
C PRO A 255 24.87 -26.82 -20.59
N LEU A 256 24.94 -28.14 -20.35
CA LEU A 256 23.98 -28.85 -19.51
C LEU A 256 24.68 -29.52 -18.34
N GLU A 257 24.12 -29.31 -17.16
CA GLU A 257 24.51 -29.98 -15.92
C GLU A 257 23.48 -31.05 -15.55
N LYS A 258 23.96 -32.26 -15.24
CA LYS A 258 23.11 -33.36 -14.83
C LYS A 258 22.85 -33.32 -13.33
N GLN A 259 21.57 -33.27 -12.94
CA GLN A 259 21.12 -33.36 -11.56
C GLN A 259 20.05 -34.46 -11.44
N GLY A 260 20.48 -35.66 -11.05
CA GLY A 260 19.61 -36.84 -11.06
C GLY A 260 19.13 -37.18 -12.48
N ALA A 261 17.82 -37.24 -12.68
CA ALA A 261 17.18 -37.51 -13.98
C ALA A 261 16.92 -36.25 -14.82
N VAL A 262 17.37 -35.07 -14.36
CA VAL A 262 17.12 -33.78 -15.03
C VAL A 262 18.45 -33.18 -15.50
N MET A 263 18.50 -32.77 -16.76
CA MET A 263 19.57 -31.92 -17.29
C MET A 263 19.13 -30.45 -17.21
N ARG A 264 19.99 -29.56 -16.72
CA ARG A 264 19.70 -28.12 -16.59
C ARG A 264 20.72 -27.30 -17.36
N GLY A 265 20.28 -26.25 -18.03
CA GLY A 265 21.16 -25.27 -18.66
C GLY A 265 20.55 -23.89 -18.60
N HIS A 266 21.35 -22.85 -18.79
CA HIS A 266 20.84 -21.50 -18.95
C HIS A 266 21.78 -20.63 -19.78
N PHE A 267 21.20 -19.60 -20.39
CA PHE A 267 21.91 -18.58 -21.15
C PHE A 267 21.08 -17.30 -21.13
N PHE A 268 21.69 -16.19 -21.53
CA PHE A 268 21.00 -14.91 -21.66
C PHE A 268 20.87 -14.53 -23.12
N VAL A 269 19.76 -13.89 -23.46
CA VAL A 269 19.48 -13.37 -24.80
C VAL A 269 19.29 -11.87 -24.67
N VAL A 270 19.97 -11.10 -25.51
CA VAL A 270 19.99 -9.64 -25.46
C VAL A 270 19.71 -9.04 -26.83
N ALA A 271 18.97 -7.94 -26.87
CA ALA A 271 18.75 -7.16 -28.07
C ALA A 271 18.73 -5.66 -27.76
N VAL A 272 19.42 -4.86 -28.59
CA VAL A 272 19.47 -3.39 -28.45
C VAL A 272 19.30 -2.75 -29.82
N TRP A 273 18.36 -1.81 -29.94
CA TRP A 273 18.09 -1.07 -31.16
C TRP A 273 18.69 0.33 -31.08
N ASP A 274 19.44 0.76 -32.10
CA ASP A 274 20.14 2.05 -32.07
C ASP A 274 19.23 3.29 -32.19
N GLN A 275 17.92 3.08 -32.40
CA GLN A 275 16.89 4.12 -32.46
C GLN A 275 16.14 4.33 -31.13
N GLU A 276 16.58 3.69 -30.05
CA GLU A 276 16.05 3.95 -28.72
C GLU A 276 16.30 5.40 -28.28
N VAL A 277 15.26 6.08 -27.80
CA VAL A 277 15.35 7.44 -27.26
C VAL A 277 15.85 7.36 -25.81
N PRO A 278 16.86 8.17 -25.42
CA PRO A 278 17.29 8.25 -24.02
C PRO A 278 16.14 8.65 -23.09
N ASP A 279 16.19 8.20 -21.84
CA ASP A 279 15.21 8.61 -20.82
C ASP A 279 15.18 10.15 -20.74
N GLY A 280 14.00 10.76 -20.93
CA GLY A 280 13.80 12.20 -20.91
C GLY A 280 13.95 12.86 -19.54
N GLY A 281 14.80 12.33 -18.66
CA GLY A 281 15.09 12.87 -17.35
C GLY A 281 16.36 12.28 -16.78
N SER A 282 17.36 13.12 -16.52
CA SER A 282 18.47 12.75 -15.65
C SER A 282 17.92 12.39 -14.27
N VAL A 283 17.91 11.11 -13.91
CA VAL A 283 17.76 10.71 -12.51
C VAL A 283 19.09 11.03 -11.84
N ALA A 284 19.21 12.24 -11.29
CA ALA A 284 20.35 12.62 -10.47
C ALA A 284 20.43 11.69 -9.25
N GLY A 285 21.50 10.89 -9.15
CA GLY A 285 21.80 10.09 -7.96
C GLY A 285 22.18 8.62 -8.17
N LEU A 286 22.18 8.10 -9.40
CA LEU A 286 22.70 6.75 -9.67
C LEU A 286 24.20 6.80 -10.00
N ASP A 287 24.96 5.91 -9.36
CA ASP A 287 26.39 5.67 -9.58
C ASP A 287 26.66 5.41 -11.08
N PRO A 288 27.67 6.04 -11.72
CA PRO A 288 27.98 5.85 -13.15
C PRO A 288 28.26 4.39 -13.56
N ALA A 289 28.43 3.46 -12.61
CA ALA A 289 28.48 2.02 -12.88
C ALA A 289 27.15 1.39 -13.33
N LEU A 290 26.01 2.09 -13.18
CA LEU A 290 24.66 1.62 -13.54
C LEU A 290 23.92 2.53 -14.53
N THR A 291 24.61 3.51 -15.12
CA THR A 291 24.13 4.17 -16.34
C THR A 291 24.22 3.17 -17.50
N LEU A 292 23.09 2.59 -17.88
CA LEU A 292 22.93 1.88 -19.15
C LEU A 292 23.49 2.78 -20.26
N PRO A 293 24.41 2.31 -21.12
CA PRO A 293 24.95 3.15 -22.17
C PRO A 293 23.78 3.71 -22.98
N ALA A 294 23.82 5.00 -23.32
CA ALA A 294 23.01 5.52 -24.42
C ALA A 294 23.17 4.51 -25.58
N ALA A 295 22.06 3.85 -25.96
CA ALA A 295 22.01 2.62 -26.75
C ALA A 295 23.21 2.48 -27.69
N ALA A 296 23.94 1.37 -27.59
CA ALA A 296 25.17 1.15 -28.37
C ALA A 296 24.94 1.60 -29.82
N LYS A 297 25.65 2.65 -30.29
CA LYS A 297 25.50 3.18 -31.66
C LYS A 297 26.57 2.69 -32.62
N SER A 298 27.44 1.79 -32.16
CA SER A 298 28.54 1.22 -32.93
C SER A 298 28.84 -0.20 -32.47
N LEU A 299 29.52 -0.98 -33.33
CA LEU A 299 29.98 -2.32 -33.01
C LEU A 299 30.85 -2.35 -31.74
N GLU A 300 31.76 -1.38 -31.58
CA GLU A 300 32.62 -1.28 -30.40
C GLU A 300 31.83 -0.98 -29.11
N ALA A 301 30.81 -0.12 -29.18
CA ALA A 301 29.93 0.15 -28.04
C ALA A 301 29.11 -1.09 -27.67
N TRP A 302 28.67 -1.85 -28.68
CA TRP A 302 27.95 -3.10 -28.51
C TRP A 302 28.81 -4.18 -27.85
N GLU A 303 30.06 -4.36 -28.30
CA GLU A 303 31.00 -5.30 -27.68
C GLU A 303 31.29 -4.93 -26.21
N ARG A 304 31.51 -3.65 -25.90
CA ARG A 304 31.71 -3.19 -24.50
C ARG A 304 30.50 -3.46 -23.62
N TYR A 305 29.29 -3.29 -24.16
CA TYR A 305 28.06 -3.60 -23.44
C TYR A 305 27.95 -5.10 -23.14
N LEU A 306 28.21 -5.95 -24.14
CA LEU A 306 28.23 -7.41 -23.96
C LEU A 306 29.30 -7.88 -22.98
N ASP A 307 30.50 -7.29 -23.01
CA ASP A 307 31.57 -7.60 -22.05
C ASP A 307 31.12 -7.27 -20.62
N THR A 308 30.45 -6.13 -20.42
CA THR A 308 29.91 -5.72 -19.11
C THR A 308 28.82 -6.69 -18.62
N LEU A 309 27.86 -7.04 -19.48
CA LEU A 309 26.83 -8.02 -19.15
C LEU A 309 27.42 -9.40 -18.86
N SER A 310 28.41 -9.83 -19.64
CA SER A 310 29.07 -11.13 -19.47
C SER A 310 29.77 -11.24 -18.12
N ILE A 311 30.42 -10.17 -17.64
CA ILE A 311 31.04 -10.14 -16.31
C ILE A 311 29.96 -10.26 -15.22
N GLY A 312 28.86 -9.52 -15.35
CA GLY A 312 27.73 -9.59 -14.41
C GLY A 312 27.09 -10.98 -14.37
N ALA A 313 26.92 -11.62 -15.53
CA ALA A 313 26.35 -12.95 -15.66
C ALA A 313 27.21 -14.06 -15.00
N GLN A 314 28.54 -13.88 -14.99
CA GLN A 314 29.49 -14.77 -14.31
C GLN A 314 29.50 -14.61 -12.78
N SER A 315 29.02 -13.47 -12.28
CA SER A 315 29.04 -13.12 -10.85
C SER A 315 27.63 -12.75 -10.37
N PRO A 316 26.66 -13.69 -10.38
CA PRO A 316 25.29 -13.39 -9.98
C PRO A 316 25.25 -12.91 -8.52
N ALA A 317 24.39 -11.92 -8.26
CA ALA A 317 24.16 -11.42 -6.92
C ALA A 317 23.73 -12.57 -5.98
N ARG A 318 24.46 -12.75 -4.88
CA ARG A 318 24.10 -13.73 -3.85
C ARG A 318 23.16 -13.09 -2.85
N VAL A 319 22.05 -13.77 -2.60
CA VAL A 319 21.12 -13.42 -1.51
C VAL A 319 21.30 -14.46 -0.43
N GLU A 320 21.71 -14.01 0.76
CA GLU A 320 21.80 -14.85 1.95
C GLU A 320 20.75 -14.39 2.95
N ILE A 321 20.00 -15.33 3.51
CA ILE A 321 19.07 -15.06 4.61
C ILE A 321 19.94 -14.85 5.85
N ALA A 322 20.22 -13.59 6.18
CA ALA A 322 21.07 -13.22 7.31
C ALA A 322 20.49 -13.66 8.68
N SER A 323 19.18 -13.86 8.77
CA SER A 323 18.50 -14.43 9.93
C SER A 323 17.15 -15.03 9.53
N LYS A 324 16.82 -16.23 10.04
CA LYS A 324 15.50 -16.87 9.89
C LYS A 324 14.53 -16.52 11.03
N SER A 325 15.03 -15.87 12.09
CA SER A 325 14.24 -15.30 13.17
C SER A 325 14.17 -13.79 12.97
N ALA A 326 12.96 -13.23 12.93
CA ALA A 326 12.78 -11.80 13.09
C ALA A 326 13.37 -11.42 14.45
N ALA A 327 14.43 -10.61 14.49
CA ALA A 327 14.83 -10.02 15.75
C ALA A 327 13.66 -9.14 16.21
N PRO A 328 13.10 -9.34 17.42
CA PRO A 328 12.17 -8.36 17.95
C PRO A 328 12.94 -7.04 18.02
N VAL A 329 12.57 -6.08 17.19
CA VAL A 329 12.88 -4.70 17.52
C VAL A 329 12.15 -4.45 18.84
N ALA A 330 12.75 -3.76 19.79
CA ALA A 330 12.05 -3.49 21.04
C ALA A 330 10.76 -2.69 20.74
N ALA A 331 9.69 -2.92 21.50
CA ALA A 331 8.66 -1.90 21.66
C ALA A 331 9.33 -0.58 22.09
N PRO A 332 8.67 0.60 21.96
CA PRO A 332 9.23 1.84 22.50
C PRO A 332 9.78 1.60 23.91
N PRO A 333 10.95 2.14 24.30
CA PRO A 333 11.53 1.90 25.62
C PRO A 333 10.54 2.10 26.77
N ASP A 334 9.62 3.05 26.59
CA ASP A 334 8.49 3.38 27.46
C ASP A 334 7.54 2.20 27.74
N ALA A 335 7.50 1.18 26.88
CA ALA A 335 6.68 -0.02 27.04
C ALA A 335 7.34 -1.16 27.85
N LEU A 336 8.63 -1.04 28.21
CA LEU A 336 9.45 -2.16 28.72
C LEU A 336 10.10 -1.92 30.11
N GLY A 337 9.85 -0.78 30.76
CA GLY A 337 10.47 -0.42 32.05
C GLY A 337 9.73 -0.89 33.32
N ASN A 338 10.36 -0.75 34.48
CA ASN A 338 9.69 -0.87 35.79
C ASN A 338 8.66 0.26 35.93
N VAL A 339 7.39 -0.02 35.67
CA VAL A 339 6.37 1.02 35.58
C VAL A 339 5.79 1.32 36.96
N LYS A 340 5.90 2.59 37.39
CA LYS A 340 5.18 3.06 38.57
C LYS A 340 3.68 3.08 38.27
N ARG A 341 2.91 2.25 38.99
CA ARG A 341 1.44 2.23 38.85
C ARG A 341 0.84 3.57 39.29
N LYS A 342 -0.01 4.14 38.44
CA LYS A 342 -0.84 5.31 38.75
C LYS A 342 -2.26 4.88 39.12
N SER A 343 -2.86 5.52 40.12
CA SER A 343 -4.30 5.44 40.37
C SER A 343 -5.08 6.23 39.31
N TYR A 344 -6.38 5.95 39.16
CA TYR A 344 -7.23 6.72 38.25
C TYR A 344 -7.34 8.19 38.67
N ALA A 345 -7.35 8.47 39.98
CA ALA A 345 -7.36 9.84 40.50
C ALA A 345 -6.06 10.60 40.15
N GLU A 346 -4.90 9.97 40.32
CA GLU A 346 -3.62 10.57 39.90
C GLU A 346 -3.59 10.83 38.38
N ALA A 347 -4.09 9.88 37.57
CA ALA A 347 -4.17 10.07 36.13
C ALA A 347 -5.11 11.22 35.72
N ILE A 348 -6.26 11.38 36.39
CA ILE A 348 -7.16 12.53 36.17
C ILE A 348 -6.46 13.85 36.51
N GLU A 349 -5.71 13.91 37.61
CA GLU A 349 -4.93 15.11 37.96
C GLU A 349 -3.82 15.40 36.94
N LEU A 350 -3.18 14.37 36.37
CA LEU A 350 -2.21 14.54 35.29
C LEU A 350 -2.85 15.12 34.02
N MET A 351 -4.02 14.60 33.59
CA MET A 351 -4.79 15.16 32.48
C MET A 351 -5.19 16.62 32.76
N ARG A 352 -5.57 16.93 34.01
CA ARG A 352 -5.90 18.30 34.43
C ARG A 352 -4.71 19.26 34.30
N LEU A 353 -3.51 18.82 34.67
CA LEU A 353 -2.27 19.59 34.52
C LEU A 353 -1.91 19.83 33.05
N GLU A 354 -2.15 18.85 32.18
CA GLU A 354 -2.00 19.00 30.73
C GLU A 354 -2.95 20.09 30.21
N ALA A 355 -4.25 19.97 30.51
CA ALA A 355 -5.26 20.90 30.02
C ALA A 355 -5.00 22.35 30.48
N ASP A 356 -4.56 22.54 31.73
CA ASP A 356 -4.17 23.85 32.27
C ASP A 356 -2.98 24.44 31.48
N ARG A 357 -1.92 23.65 31.25
CA ARG A 357 -0.74 24.07 30.46
C ARG A 357 -1.09 24.39 29.00
N THR A 358 -1.95 23.58 28.39
CA THR A 358 -2.45 23.81 27.04
C THR A 358 -3.23 25.12 26.98
N ALA A 359 -4.10 25.40 27.96
CA ALA A 359 -4.86 26.64 28.00
C ALA A 359 -3.98 27.89 28.18
N GLU A 360 -2.93 27.84 29.00
CA GLU A 360 -2.00 28.96 29.21
C GLU A 360 -1.35 29.43 27.89
N LYS A 361 -0.98 28.48 27.02
CA LYS A 361 -0.37 28.77 25.72
C LYS A 361 -1.42 29.19 24.68
N TRP A 362 -2.51 28.43 24.57
CA TRP A 362 -3.42 28.55 23.44
C TRP A 362 -4.57 29.54 23.63
N SER A 363 -5.00 29.82 24.87
CA SER A 363 -6.07 30.79 25.12
C SER A 363 -5.71 32.20 24.63
N ARG A 364 -4.44 32.61 24.75
CA ARG A 364 -3.95 33.91 24.25
C ARG A 364 -4.05 34.01 22.73
N ILE A 365 -3.59 32.99 22.03
CA ILE A 365 -3.62 32.89 20.56
C ILE A 365 -5.06 33.02 20.04
N LEU A 366 -6.04 32.44 20.74
CA LEU A 366 -7.44 32.46 20.33
C LEU A 366 -8.15 33.76 20.63
N VAL A 367 -7.81 34.43 21.73
CA VAL A 367 -8.31 35.78 21.99
C VAL A 367 -7.83 36.73 20.88
N GLU A 368 -6.57 36.63 20.47
CA GLU A 368 -6.02 37.41 19.35
C GLU A 368 -6.73 37.08 18.03
N TYR A 369 -6.90 35.80 17.70
CA TYR A 369 -7.57 35.37 16.47
C TYR A 369 -9.06 35.72 16.43
N GLY A 370 -9.78 35.55 17.56
CA GLY A 370 -11.20 35.88 17.68
C GLY A 370 -11.49 37.37 17.46
N ASN A 371 -10.51 38.24 17.71
CA ASN A 371 -10.58 39.66 17.39
C ASN A 371 -10.36 39.95 15.90
N THR A 372 -9.49 39.20 15.21
CA THR A 372 -9.22 39.38 13.76
C THR A 372 -10.28 38.74 12.87
N ALA A 373 -10.82 37.57 13.24
CA ALA A 373 -11.85 36.87 12.44
C ALA A 373 -13.17 37.66 12.32
N LYS A 374 -13.49 38.48 13.33
CA LYS A 374 -14.63 39.42 13.28
C LYS A 374 -14.47 40.51 12.21
N VAL A 375 -13.23 40.85 11.83
CA VAL A 375 -12.92 41.88 10.82
C VAL A 375 -13.02 41.33 9.39
N ASP A 376 -12.57 40.08 9.16
CA ASP A 376 -12.56 39.47 7.81
C ASP A 376 -13.91 38.92 7.35
N SER A 377 -14.80 38.53 8.28
CA SER A 377 -16.16 38.04 7.96
C SER A 377 -17.06 39.05 7.20
N ALA A 378 -16.64 40.31 7.08
CA ALA A 378 -17.32 41.35 6.32
C ALA A 378 -16.99 41.34 4.81
N ARG A 379 -15.99 40.57 4.34
CA ARG A 379 -15.46 40.69 2.97
C ARG A 379 -15.66 39.51 2.01
N ASP A 380 -15.88 38.28 2.49
CA ASP A 380 -15.81 37.10 1.62
C ASP A 380 -17.17 36.40 1.45
N LYS A 381 -17.81 36.62 0.30
CA LYS A 381 -19.07 35.97 -0.13
C LYS A 381 -18.90 35.21 -1.45
N GLU A 382 -18.04 34.18 -1.55
CA GLU A 382 -18.12 33.24 -2.69
C GLU A 382 -17.71 31.79 -2.35
N PRO A 383 -18.49 30.76 -2.75
CA PRO A 383 -18.17 29.33 -2.56
C PRO A 383 -17.32 28.76 -3.71
N ASN A 384 -16.30 27.95 -3.41
CA ASN A 384 -15.60 27.14 -4.43
C ASN A 384 -15.80 25.65 -4.16
N PHE A 385 -15.94 24.92 -5.26
CA PHE A 385 -16.34 23.52 -5.40
C PHE A 385 -15.12 22.71 -5.88
N ASP A 386 -14.16 22.44 -5.01
CA ASP A 386 -13.23 21.34 -5.21
C ASP A 386 -13.05 20.61 -3.88
N GLY A 387 -12.97 19.28 -3.93
CA GLY A 387 -12.97 18.41 -2.74
C GLY A 387 -11.71 18.49 -1.88
N THR A 388 -10.97 19.60 -1.89
CA THR A 388 -9.87 19.86 -0.95
C THR A 388 -10.37 20.75 0.18
N LEU A 389 -10.13 20.30 1.42
CA LEU A 389 -10.11 21.06 2.67
C LEU A 389 -10.90 22.39 2.65
N ASN A 390 -12.11 22.34 3.24
CA ASN A 390 -13.07 23.42 3.47
C ASN A 390 -12.46 24.83 3.48
N LYS A 391 -13.04 25.80 2.77
CA LYS A 391 -12.57 27.19 2.63
C LYS A 391 -12.24 27.96 3.95
N TRP A 392 -12.61 27.43 5.13
CA TRP A 392 -12.16 27.86 6.48
C TRP A 392 -10.77 27.36 6.91
N THR A 393 -10.15 26.50 6.10
CA THR A 393 -8.82 25.89 6.28
C THR A 393 -7.78 26.47 5.32
N THR A 394 -8.10 27.58 4.64
CA THR A 394 -7.29 28.20 3.57
C THR A 394 -6.01 28.89 4.02
N GLY A 395 -5.41 28.44 5.14
CA GLY A 395 -4.04 28.76 5.47
C GLY A 395 -3.79 30.16 6.05
N ARG A 396 -4.82 30.89 6.50
CA ARG A 396 -4.65 32.22 7.11
C ARG A 396 -4.99 32.24 8.61
N GLY A 397 -3.94 32.48 9.39
CA GLY A 397 -3.91 32.65 10.85
C GLY A 397 -3.82 31.34 11.66
N ARG A 398 -3.28 31.45 12.88
CA ARG A 398 -3.08 30.31 13.81
C ARG A 398 -4.42 29.69 14.17
N GLY A 399 -4.55 28.38 13.97
CA GLY A 399 -5.77 27.61 14.20
C GLY A 399 -5.57 26.44 15.16
N PHE A 400 -6.28 25.34 14.86
CA PHE A 400 -6.26 24.02 15.52
C PHE A 400 -4.88 23.52 15.98
N PHE A 401 -4.80 22.79 17.10
CA PHE A 401 -3.77 21.76 17.30
C PHE A 401 -4.40 20.38 17.25
N THR A 402 -3.65 19.41 16.73
CA THR A 402 -4.08 18.00 16.63
C THR A 402 -3.06 17.07 17.25
N GLU A 403 -1.79 17.35 16.98
CA GLU A 403 -0.66 16.50 17.30
C GLU A 403 0.30 17.25 18.20
N ARG A 404 0.85 16.58 19.20
CA ARG A 404 1.97 17.07 20.00
C ARG A 404 3.18 16.15 19.88
N ASP A 405 4.34 16.74 20.07
CA ASP A 405 5.60 16.00 20.15
C ASP A 405 5.66 15.17 21.45
N ASN A 406 6.02 13.88 21.34
CA ASN A 406 6.03 12.96 22.49
C ASN A 406 7.06 13.33 23.57
N ALA A 407 8.16 13.99 23.20
CA ALA A 407 9.26 14.30 24.11
C ALA A 407 9.06 15.64 24.83
N THR A 408 8.54 16.64 24.13
CA THR A 408 8.33 17.98 24.68
C THR A 408 6.91 18.18 25.21
N GLY A 409 5.94 17.40 24.75
CA GLY A 409 4.52 17.62 25.02
C GLY A 409 3.93 18.80 24.26
N GLU A 410 4.70 19.44 23.38
CA GLU A 410 4.29 20.66 22.70
C GLU A 410 3.37 20.37 21.52
N TRP A 411 2.17 20.96 21.55
CA TRP A 411 1.21 20.94 20.45
C TRP A 411 1.77 21.66 19.22
N ARG A 412 1.68 21.01 18.06
CA ARG A 412 2.07 21.57 16.76
C ARG A 412 1.06 22.62 16.33
N GLU A 413 1.57 23.79 15.94
CA GLU A 413 0.75 24.84 15.31
C GLU A 413 0.18 24.37 13.98
N GLN A 414 -1.13 24.56 13.78
CA GLN A 414 -1.77 24.36 12.48
C GLN A 414 -2.48 25.64 12.04
N ASN A 415 -2.69 25.77 10.74
CA ASN A 415 -3.43 26.88 10.16
C ASN A 415 -4.89 26.47 9.96
N GLY A 416 -5.82 27.30 10.44
CA GLY A 416 -7.26 27.08 10.28
C GLY A 416 -7.85 25.96 11.15
N TYR A 417 -9.08 25.57 10.81
CA TYR A 417 -9.92 24.72 11.64
C TYR A 417 -9.99 23.28 11.08
N PHE A 418 -9.45 22.31 11.81
CA PHE A 418 -9.42 20.89 11.40
C PHE A 418 -10.53 20.07 12.09
N TRP A 419 -10.84 18.86 11.59
CA TRP A 419 -11.90 17.98 12.12
C TRP A 419 -11.70 17.59 13.60
N THR A 420 -10.47 17.65 14.07
CA THR A 420 -10.06 17.40 15.46
C THR A 420 -10.30 18.57 16.41
N GLY A 421 -10.75 19.70 15.86
CA GLY A 421 -10.68 21.00 16.52
C GLY A 421 -11.41 21.13 17.85
N ASN A 422 -12.33 20.23 18.18
CA ASN A 422 -13.16 20.35 19.40
C ASN A 422 -13.03 19.17 20.37
N PHE A 423 -12.05 18.27 20.18
CA PHE A 423 -11.76 17.24 21.19
C PHE A 423 -11.24 17.83 22.51
N TRP A 424 -10.32 18.80 22.43
CA TRP A 424 -9.86 19.54 23.61
C TRP A 424 -11.00 20.33 24.29
N VAL A 425 -11.92 20.92 23.51
CA VAL A 425 -13.13 21.55 24.07
C VAL A 425 -13.99 20.54 24.84
N GLY A 426 -14.12 19.32 24.31
CA GLY A 426 -14.78 18.22 24.99
C GLY A 426 -14.12 17.87 26.31
N GLU A 427 -12.78 17.81 26.35
CA GLU A 427 -11.99 17.58 27.56
C GLU A 427 -12.24 18.67 28.61
N LEU A 428 -12.24 19.94 28.21
CA LEU A 428 -12.55 21.05 29.10
C LEU A 428 -13.96 20.95 29.70
N TRP A 429 -14.97 20.57 28.90
CA TRP A 429 -16.32 20.36 29.44
C TRP A 429 -16.40 19.18 30.40
N ARG A 430 -15.63 18.11 30.15
CA ARG A 430 -15.52 16.96 31.08
C ARG A 430 -14.86 17.38 32.40
N LEU A 431 -13.78 18.16 32.35
CA LEU A 431 -13.12 18.72 33.54
C LEU A 431 -14.05 19.67 34.30
N TYR A 432 -14.80 20.54 33.59
CA TYR A 432 -15.81 21.38 34.23
C TYR A 432 -16.90 20.56 34.92
N ALA A 433 -17.41 19.50 34.28
CA ALA A 433 -18.43 18.63 34.86
C ALA A 433 -17.95 17.99 36.18
N LYS A 434 -16.68 17.58 36.23
CA LYS A 434 -16.02 16.96 37.39
C LYS A 434 -15.68 17.96 38.51
N THR A 435 -15.08 19.10 38.17
CA THR A 435 -14.48 20.03 39.14
C THR A 435 -15.38 21.20 39.50
N LYS A 436 -16.33 21.56 38.62
CA LYS A 436 -17.08 22.82 38.63
C LYS A 436 -16.20 24.08 38.61
N ASP A 437 -14.92 23.97 38.24
CA ASP A 437 -14.04 25.12 38.09
C ASP A 437 -14.37 25.86 36.79
N GLU A 438 -14.87 27.08 36.94
CA GLU A 438 -15.36 27.91 35.84
C GLU A 438 -14.27 28.29 34.82
N LYS A 439 -12.98 28.10 35.13
CA LYS A 439 -11.91 28.30 34.15
C LYS A 439 -12.05 27.37 32.93
N TYR A 440 -12.43 26.11 33.15
CA TYR A 440 -12.60 25.14 32.07
C TYR A 440 -13.76 25.51 31.16
N ALA A 441 -14.91 25.88 31.75
CA ALA A 441 -16.06 26.35 30.98
C ALA A 441 -15.72 27.64 30.18
N ARG A 442 -14.97 28.57 30.77
CA ARG A 442 -14.50 29.78 30.09
C ARG A 442 -13.60 29.47 28.89
N TRP A 443 -12.61 28.59 29.04
CA TRP A 443 -11.74 28.20 27.93
C TRP A 443 -12.50 27.43 26.84
N ALA A 444 -13.42 26.54 27.23
CA ALA A 444 -14.25 25.80 26.29
C ALA A 444 -15.15 26.74 25.46
N ARG A 445 -15.75 27.76 26.08
CA ARG A 445 -16.57 28.76 25.39
C ARG A 445 -15.76 29.64 24.46
N LEU A 446 -14.57 30.09 24.87
CA LEU A 446 -13.67 30.89 24.02
C LEU A 446 -13.39 30.20 22.69
N TRP A 447 -13.24 28.88 22.73
CA TRP A 447 -12.94 28.04 21.59
C TRP A 447 -14.17 27.63 20.77
N ASN A 448 -15.29 27.32 21.43
CA ASN A 448 -16.52 26.93 20.73
C ASN A 448 -17.16 28.13 20.01
N ASP A 449 -17.16 29.32 20.62
CA ASP A 449 -17.89 30.48 20.11
C ASP A 449 -17.41 30.93 18.72
N VAL A 450 -16.14 30.72 18.38
CA VAL A 450 -15.60 31.06 17.05
C VAL A 450 -16.09 30.13 15.93
N MET A 451 -16.59 28.93 16.27
CA MET A 451 -17.08 27.94 15.31
C MET A 451 -18.59 28.01 15.07
N LEU A 452 -19.32 28.73 15.93
CA LEU A 452 -20.77 28.85 15.80
C LEU A 452 -21.17 29.49 14.47
N GLY A 453 -22.13 28.87 13.79
CA GLY A 453 -22.62 29.31 12.48
C GLY A 453 -21.91 28.67 11.29
N GLN A 454 -20.79 27.96 11.51
CA GLN A 454 -20.08 27.24 10.45
C GLN A 454 -20.57 25.82 10.21
N GLU A 455 -21.51 25.35 11.05
CA GLU A 455 -22.01 23.98 10.99
C GLU A 455 -22.53 23.59 9.59
N PRO A 456 -23.27 24.44 8.84
CA PRO A 456 -23.75 24.12 7.49
C PRO A 456 -22.66 23.85 6.45
N ASN A 457 -21.41 24.25 6.70
CA ASN A 457 -20.28 24.11 5.76
C ASN A 457 -19.41 22.88 6.08
N GLN A 458 -19.68 22.15 7.16
CA GLN A 458 -18.86 21.04 7.61
C GLN A 458 -19.17 19.75 6.82
N ASN A 459 -18.20 18.84 6.75
CA ASN A 459 -18.35 17.49 6.22
C ASN A 459 -19.00 16.58 7.29
N HIS A 460 -18.87 15.26 7.21
CA HIS A 460 -19.45 14.35 8.20
C HIS A 460 -18.90 14.57 9.62
N ASP A 461 -17.68 15.10 9.76
CA ASP A 461 -17.06 15.48 11.04
C ASP A 461 -17.78 16.63 11.76
N VAL A 462 -18.86 17.18 11.17
CA VAL A 462 -19.80 18.07 11.87
C VAL A 462 -20.27 17.48 13.20
N GLY A 463 -20.37 16.15 13.31
CA GLY A 463 -20.70 15.47 14.57
C GLY A 463 -19.58 15.64 15.61
N PHE A 464 -18.34 15.27 15.28
CA PHE A 464 -17.17 15.44 16.13
C PHE A 464 -17.01 16.90 16.57
N LEU A 465 -17.14 17.82 15.62
CA LEU A 465 -16.95 19.24 15.89
C LEU A 465 -18.01 19.79 16.84
N ASN A 466 -19.27 19.34 16.80
CA ASN A 466 -20.36 20.00 17.53
C ASN A 466 -20.92 19.19 18.69
N TYR A 467 -20.73 17.88 18.74
CA TYR A 467 -21.14 17.06 19.88
C TYR A 467 -20.24 17.35 21.09
N TYR A 468 -18.91 17.36 20.90
CA TYR A 468 -17.96 17.64 21.98
C TYR A 468 -17.87 19.12 22.38
N SER A 469 -18.44 20.01 21.57
CA SER A 469 -18.45 21.45 21.85
C SER A 469 -19.85 21.96 22.19
N SER A 470 -20.71 22.19 21.20
CA SER A 470 -22.02 22.82 21.35
C SER A 470 -23.02 21.98 22.15
N ALA A 471 -23.09 20.66 21.93
CA ALA A 471 -23.98 19.82 22.71
C ALA A 471 -23.55 19.78 24.19
N PHE A 472 -22.26 19.57 24.47
CA PHE A 472 -21.72 19.62 25.83
C PHE A 472 -21.87 21.00 26.49
N ALA A 473 -21.65 22.08 25.75
CA ALA A 473 -21.83 23.44 26.24
C ALA A 473 -23.29 23.73 26.61
N PHE A 474 -24.26 23.26 25.81
CA PHE A 474 -25.67 23.36 26.16
C PHE A 474 -26.01 22.49 27.37
N ASP A 475 -25.52 21.26 27.45
CA ASP A 475 -25.78 20.37 28.58
C ASP A 475 -25.28 20.96 29.90
N ALA A 476 -24.14 21.67 29.85
CA ALA A 476 -23.51 22.31 31.00
C ALA A 476 -24.14 23.67 31.38
N THR A 477 -24.49 24.51 30.40
CA THR A 477 -24.86 25.92 30.66
C THR A 477 -26.32 26.25 30.38
N ARG A 478 -27.01 25.42 29.59
CA ARG A 478 -28.36 25.66 29.06
C ARG A 478 -28.50 26.94 28.23
N ASP A 479 -27.40 27.50 27.73
CA ASP A 479 -27.44 28.66 26.83
C ASP A 479 -28.03 28.27 25.45
N PRO A 480 -29.14 28.90 25.02
CA PRO A 480 -29.84 28.55 23.79
C PRO A 480 -28.98 28.67 22.52
N LYS A 481 -27.91 29.48 22.51
CA LYS A 481 -27.04 29.61 21.33
C LYS A 481 -26.33 28.30 20.99
N TYR A 482 -25.94 27.53 22.01
CA TYR A 482 -25.28 26.24 21.84
C TYR A 482 -26.26 25.15 21.44
N LYS A 483 -27.49 25.17 21.97
CA LYS A 483 -28.58 24.30 21.47
C LYS A 483 -28.81 24.53 19.98
N ALA A 484 -28.89 25.79 19.57
CA ALA A 484 -29.06 26.13 18.16
C ALA A 484 -27.88 25.65 17.29
N GLY A 485 -26.64 25.78 17.76
CA GLY A 485 -25.45 25.25 17.07
C GLY A 485 -25.48 23.73 16.90
N ALA A 486 -25.72 23.00 17.98
CA ALA A 486 -25.79 21.54 17.94
C ALA A 486 -26.95 21.02 17.06
N LEU A 487 -28.09 21.72 17.02
CA LEU A 487 -29.19 21.37 16.11
C LEU A 487 -28.88 21.72 14.63
N ARG A 488 -28.16 22.81 14.35
CA ARG A 488 -27.64 23.08 12.99
C ARG A 488 -26.67 21.98 12.54
N ALA A 489 -25.82 21.50 13.44
CA ALA A 489 -24.91 20.38 13.17
C ALA A 489 -25.67 19.08 12.88
N ALA A 490 -26.68 18.73 13.67
CA ALA A 490 -27.55 17.59 13.42
C ALA A 490 -28.25 17.69 12.06
N ALA A 491 -28.77 18.87 11.72
CA ALA A 491 -29.39 19.14 10.43
C ALA A 491 -28.39 19.03 9.26
N ARG A 492 -27.16 19.52 9.43
CA ARG A 492 -26.10 19.36 8.43
C ARG A 492 -25.76 17.89 8.19
N LEU A 493 -25.57 17.10 9.24
CA LEU A 493 -25.29 15.68 9.09
C LEU A 493 -26.43 14.97 8.34
N LYS A 494 -27.69 15.39 8.53
CA LYS A 494 -28.86 14.88 7.79
C LYS A 494 -28.85 15.26 6.32
N GLN A 495 -28.27 16.40 5.93
CA GLN A 495 -28.09 16.73 4.51
C GLN A 495 -27.10 15.78 3.81
N LEU A 496 -26.10 15.26 4.54
CA LEU A 496 -25.12 14.30 4.03
C LEU A 496 -25.68 12.87 3.96
N TYR A 497 -26.81 12.59 4.62
CA TYR A 497 -27.45 11.29 4.63
C TYR A 497 -28.16 10.99 3.30
N ASN A 498 -27.84 9.83 2.71
CA ASN A 498 -28.53 9.31 1.53
C ASN A 498 -29.50 8.20 1.94
N PRO A 499 -30.83 8.40 1.80
CA PRO A 499 -31.84 7.41 2.20
C PRO A 499 -31.85 6.14 1.34
N ARG A 500 -31.21 6.14 0.17
CA ARG A 500 -31.11 4.95 -0.69
C ARG A 500 -30.04 3.99 -0.19
N THR A 501 -28.89 4.51 0.22
CA THR A 501 -27.82 3.69 0.81
C THR A 501 -28.02 3.50 2.31
N ASN A 502 -28.76 4.41 2.97
CA ASN A 502 -28.78 4.59 4.42
C ASN A 502 -27.41 4.96 5.00
N LEU A 503 -26.52 5.57 4.21
CA LEU A 503 -25.22 6.05 4.67
C LEU A 503 -25.13 7.56 4.64
N ILE A 504 -24.27 8.09 5.49
CA ILE A 504 -23.86 9.50 5.47
C ILE A 504 -22.61 9.57 4.60
N ALA A 505 -22.64 10.40 3.57
CA ALA A 505 -21.47 10.66 2.75
C ALA A 505 -20.42 11.43 3.57
N ALA A 506 -19.16 10.98 3.51
CA ALA A 506 -18.07 11.53 4.30
C ALA A 506 -17.81 13.00 3.97
N TRP A 507 -17.72 13.32 2.68
CA TRP A 507 -17.18 14.61 2.25
C TRP A 507 -18.26 15.63 1.88
N ASN A 508 -19.16 15.24 0.98
CA ASN A 508 -20.13 16.15 0.37
C ASN A 508 -21.50 15.49 0.20
N VAL A 509 -22.54 16.32 0.09
CA VAL A 509 -23.91 15.86 -0.19
C VAL A 509 -23.92 15.09 -1.51
N GLY A 510 -24.46 13.87 -1.50
CA GLY A 510 -24.47 13.00 -2.66
C GLY A 510 -23.13 12.31 -2.96
N GLY A 511 -22.14 12.40 -2.06
CA GLY A 511 -20.85 11.75 -2.22
C GLY A 511 -20.92 10.22 -2.29
N GLU A 512 -19.87 9.64 -2.88
CA GLU A 512 -19.74 8.22 -3.19
C GLU A 512 -18.97 7.42 -2.13
N ASP A 513 -18.55 8.08 -1.04
CA ASP A 513 -17.76 7.46 0.03
C ASP A 513 -18.36 7.72 1.41
N SER A 514 -18.29 6.72 2.27
CA SER A 514 -18.50 6.84 3.71
C SER A 514 -17.34 6.18 4.44
N ILE A 515 -16.96 6.72 5.58
CA ILE A 515 -15.81 6.25 6.37
C ILE A 515 -16.22 5.90 7.80
N ILE A 516 -15.51 4.97 8.42
CA ILE A 516 -15.94 4.34 9.67
C ILE A 516 -16.09 5.31 10.86
N ASP A 517 -15.31 6.40 10.89
CA ASP A 517 -15.41 7.42 11.94
C ASP A 517 -16.75 8.18 11.93
N THR A 518 -17.52 8.08 10.85
CA THR A 518 -18.91 8.52 10.79
C THR A 518 -19.76 7.91 11.91
N MET A 519 -19.44 6.68 12.35
CA MET A 519 -20.13 6.05 13.48
C MET A 519 -20.09 6.88 14.77
N MET A 520 -19.00 7.62 14.99
CA MET A 520 -18.87 8.50 16.15
C MET A 520 -19.60 9.83 15.97
N ASN A 521 -19.83 10.25 14.73
CA ASN A 521 -20.56 11.46 14.40
C ASN A 521 -22.07 11.32 14.65
N LEU A 522 -22.60 10.10 14.72
CA LEU A 522 -24.02 9.83 15.04
C LEU A 522 -24.46 10.33 16.42
N GLN A 523 -23.52 10.55 17.34
CA GLN A 523 -23.80 11.06 18.68
C GLN A 523 -24.57 12.38 18.68
N ILE A 524 -24.35 13.25 17.68
CA ILE A 524 -25.10 14.50 17.56
C ILE A 524 -26.60 14.26 17.30
N TRP A 525 -26.95 13.21 16.56
CA TRP A 525 -28.34 12.83 16.33
C TRP A 525 -28.97 12.18 17.56
N TYR A 526 -28.22 11.34 18.29
CA TYR A 526 -28.74 10.77 19.54
C TYR A 526 -28.99 11.85 20.59
N TRP A 527 -28.08 12.83 20.71
CA TRP A 527 -28.30 14.03 21.52
C TRP A 527 -29.54 14.82 21.04
N ALA A 528 -29.65 15.12 19.74
CA ALA A 528 -30.78 15.86 19.19
C ALA A 528 -32.11 15.16 19.43
N SER A 529 -32.15 13.82 19.32
CA SER A 529 -33.34 13.02 19.62
C SER A 529 -33.81 13.20 21.06
N ARG A 530 -32.90 13.16 22.04
CA ARG A 530 -33.24 13.37 23.45
C ARG A 530 -33.68 14.81 23.72
N GLU A 531 -32.96 15.77 23.16
CA GLU A 531 -33.17 17.20 23.45
C GLU A 531 -34.43 17.77 22.80
N THR A 532 -34.88 17.19 21.67
CA THR A 532 -36.09 17.63 20.95
C THR A 532 -37.27 16.69 21.14
N ASN A 533 -37.05 15.52 21.76
CA ASN A 533 -38.00 14.41 21.81
C ASN A 533 -38.47 13.93 20.41
N ASP A 534 -37.69 14.20 19.36
CA ASP A 534 -37.95 13.73 17.99
C ASP A 534 -37.24 12.38 17.76
N PRO A 535 -37.98 11.27 17.58
CA PRO A 535 -37.39 9.96 17.35
C PRO A 535 -36.71 9.81 15.99
N GLN A 536 -36.97 10.71 15.02
CA GLN A 536 -36.40 10.60 13.67
C GLN A 536 -34.87 10.67 13.70
N TRP A 537 -34.27 11.47 14.58
CA TRP A 537 -32.81 11.56 14.71
C TRP A 537 -32.20 10.22 15.12
N ARG A 538 -32.82 9.53 16.09
CA ARG A 538 -32.36 8.20 16.53
C ARG A 538 -32.50 7.16 15.42
N GLU A 539 -33.60 7.21 14.67
CA GLU A 539 -33.83 6.27 13.57
C GLU A 539 -32.80 6.44 12.44
N LEU A 540 -32.42 7.67 12.09
CA LEU A 540 -31.35 7.92 11.13
C LEU A 540 -30.01 7.31 11.58
N GLY A 541 -29.67 7.47 12.87
CA GLY A 541 -28.47 6.86 13.45
C GLY A 541 -28.52 5.33 13.41
N ARG A 542 -29.67 4.74 13.73
CA ARG A 542 -29.89 3.28 13.67
C ARG A 542 -29.71 2.72 12.26
N LEU A 543 -30.32 3.36 11.26
CA LEU A 543 -30.23 2.94 9.86
C LEU A 543 -28.79 3.03 9.33
N HIS A 544 -28.07 4.10 9.67
CA HIS A 544 -26.65 4.22 9.35
C HIS A 544 -25.84 3.11 10.00
N ALA A 545 -26.01 2.88 11.31
CA ALA A 545 -25.27 1.83 12.02
C ALA A 545 -25.51 0.45 11.41
N LEU A 546 -26.76 0.10 11.07
CA LEU A 546 -27.07 -1.18 10.44
C LEU A 546 -26.42 -1.33 9.05
N LYS A 547 -26.44 -0.29 8.22
CA LYS A 547 -25.76 -0.35 6.93
C LYS A 547 -24.24 -0.41 7.07
N THR A 548 -23.67 0.35 8.00
CA THR A 548 -22.24 0.29 8.32
C THR A 548 -21.84 -1.11 8.80
N SER A 549 -22.70 -1.77 9.60
CA SER A 549 -22.48 -3.15 10.02
C SER A 549 -22.45 -4.13 8.85
N GLU A 550 -23.23 -3.89 7.80
CA GLU A 550 -23.31 -4.74 6.61
C GLU A 550 -22.11 -4.52 5.68
N TRP A 551 -21.65 -3.28 5.53
CA TRP A 551 -20.68 -2.92 4.49
C TRP A 551 -19.24 -2.75 4.98
N PHE A 552 -19.04 -2.40 6.25
CA PHE A 552 -17.71 -2.08 6.79
C PHE A 552 -17.15 -3.19 7.69
N VAL A 553 -18.00 -3.92 8.40
CA VAL A 553 -17.57 -4.93 9.37
C VAL A 553 -17.48 -6.28 8.69
N ARG A 554 -16.30 -6.89 8.69
CA ARG A 554 -16.07 -8.24 8.15
C ARG A 554 -16.58 -9.31 9.11
N ASP A 555 -16.62 -10.55 8.63
CA ASP A 555 -17.14 -11.69 9.39
C ASP A 555 -16.31 -11.98 10.66
N ASP A 556 -15.00 -11.71 10.63
CA ASP A 556 -14.11 -11.87 11.78
C ASP A 556 -14.20 -10.71 12.79
N GLY A 557 -14.97 -9.66 12.49
CA GLY A 557 -15.11 -8.46 13.31
C GLY A 557 -14.10 -7.36 13.00
N SER A 558 -13.16 -7.57 12.08
CA SER A 558 -12.30 -6.51 11.57
C SER A 558 -13.09 -5.48 10.76
N ILE A 559 -12.58 -4.25 10.68
CA ILE A 559 -13.32 -3.13 10.07
C ILE A 559 -12.55 -2.52 8.89
N ILE A 560 -13.27 -2.34 7.78
CA ILE A 560 -12.85 -1.56 6.62
C ILE A 560 -12.88 -0.06 6.98
N GLN A 561 -11.83 0.69 6.66
CA GLN A 561 -11.82 2.13 6.95
C GLN A 561 -12.85 2.91 6.10
N SER A 562 -12.82 2.72 4.78
CA SER A 562 -13.61 3.47 3.81
C SER A 562 -14.35 2.53 2.87
N VAL A 563 -15.62 2.82 2.60
CA VAL A 563 -16.42 2.11 1.60
C VAL A 563 -16.85 3.08 0.52
N HIS A 564 -16.45 2.76 -0.70
CA HIS A 564 -16.89 3.43 -1.92
C HIS A 564 -18.14 2.74 -2.47
N TYR A 565 -19.14 3.51 -2.88
CA TYR A 565 -20.44 3.02 -3.32
C TYR A 565 -21.05 3.89 -4.42
N ASP A 566 -22.00 3.34 -5.15
CA ASP A 566 -22.83 4.09 -6.09
C ASP A 566 -24.06 4.67 -5.36
N PRO A 567 -24.13 5.99 -5.12
CA PRO A 567 -25.21 6.60 -4.36
C PRO A 567 -26.57 6.50 -5.05
N SER A 568 -26.58 6.33 -6.38
CA SER A 568 -27.81 6.25 -7.20
C SER A 568 -28.33 4.82 -7.32
N ALA A 569 -27.43 3.84 -7.43
CA ALA A 569 -27.78 2.43 -7.52
C ALA A 569 -27.95 1.77 -6.14
N GLY A 570 -27.44 2.39 -5.06
CA GLY A 570 -27.50 1.83 -3.71
C GLY A 570 -26.59 0.61 -3.53
N ARG A 571 -25.51 0.49 -4.32
CA ARG A 571 -24.62 -0.68 -4.30
C ARG A 571 -23.20 -0.30 -3.86
N ARG A 572 -22.61 -1.13 -2.99
CA ARG A 572 -21.18 -1.06 -2.64
C ARG A 572 -20.33 -1.38 -3.88
N ARG A 573 -19.20 -0.68 -4.05
CA ARG A 573 -18.21 -0.92 -5.10
C ARG A 573 -16.97 -1.63 -4.55
N PHE A 574 -16.26 -1.01 -3.60
CA PHE A 574 -15.08 -1.60 -2.96
C PHE A 574 -14.83 -0.99 -1.57
N GLY A 575 -14.03 -1.67 -0.76
CA GLY A 575 -13.48 -1.12 0.48
C GLY A 575 -12.01 -0.74 0.30
N HIS A 576 -11.55 0.31 0.97
CA HIS A 576 -10.14 0.69 0.93
C HIS A 576 -9.71 1.40 2.22
N THR A 577 -8.41 1.64 2.34
CA THR A 577 -7.83 2.42 3.43
C THR A 577 -6.85 3.48 2.90
N HIS A 578 -6.77 4.62 3.58
CA HIS A 578 -5.73 5.62 3.37
C HIS A 578 -4.83 5.81 4.61
N GLN A 579 -5.19 5.22 5.76
CA GLN A 579 -4.43 5.32 7.02
C GLN A 579 -3.94 3.96 7.55
N GLY A 580 -4.70 2.89 7.31
CA GLY A 580 -4.36 1.51 7.66
C GLY A 580 -3.29 0.89 6.79
N PHE A 581 -2.72 -0.21 7.26
CA PHE A 581 -1.57 -0.85 6.63
C PHE A 581 -1.87 -1.33 5.19
N GLY A 582 -3.04 -1.94 4.95
CA GLY A 582 -3.52 -2.36 3.63
C GLY A 582 -5.05 -2.44 3.57
N ASN A 583 -5.62 -2.58 2.37
CA ASN A 583 -7.08 -2.54 2.19
C ASN A 583 -7.82 -3.66 2.95
N GLU A 584 -7.17 -4.82 3.11
CA GLU A 584 -7.72 -5.96 3.85
C GLU A 584 -7.24 -6.06 5.30
N THR A 585 -6.56 -5.05 5.80
CA THR A 585 -6.10 -5.00 7.19
C THR A 585 -7.09 -4.24 8.07
N ALA A 586 -6.78 -4.12 9.36
CA ALA A 586 -7.68 -3.55 10.36
C ALA A 586 -6.95 -2.42 11.07
N TRP A 587 -7.04 -1.25 10.47
CA TRP A 587 -6.50 -0.03 11.05
C TRP A 587 -7.05 0.18 12.47
N ALA A 588 -6.17 0.31 13.45
CA ALA A 588 -6.55 0.19 14.85
C ALA A 588 -7.51 1.29 15.29
N ARG A 589 -7.25 2.55 14.90
CA ARG A 589 -8.16 3.65 15.24
C ARG A 589 -9.48 3.61 14.49
N GLY A 590 -9.50 3.18 13.23
CA GLY A 590 -10.76 2.93 12.50
C GLY A 590 -11.59 1.85 13.17
N THR A 591 -10.93 0.80 13.64
CA THR A 591 -11.56 -0.26 14.43
C THR A 591 -12.07 0.29 15.76
N GLY A 592 -11.32 1.15 16.44
CA GLY A 592 -11.74 1.85 17.67
C GLY A 592 -12.94 2.77 17.47
N TRP A 593 -12.97 3.56 16.38
CA TRP A 593 -14.12 4.40 16.01
C TRP A 593 -15.38 3.57 15.77
N GLY A 594 -15.25 2.50 14.98
CA GLY A 594 -16.34 1.58 14.74
C GLY A 594 -16.81 0.95 16.04
N PHE A 595 -15.91 0.40 16.84
CA PHE A 595 -16.26 -0.28 18.08
C PHE A 595 -17.03 0.63 19.06
N TYR A 596 -16.46 1.78 19.41
CA TYR A 596 -17.11 2.69 20.34
C TYR A 596 -18.42 3.25 19.75
N GLY A 597 -18.43 3.62 18.47
CA GLY A 597 -19.62 4.13 17.80
C GLY A 597 -20.76 3.11 17.71
N PHE A 598 -20.45 1.84 17.49
CA PHE A 598 -21.43 0.74 17.55
C PHE A 598 -21.95 0.53 18.97
N ALA A 599 -21.09 0.57 19.99
CA ALA A 599 -21.51 0.43 21.38
C ALA A 599 -22.43 1.59 21.84
N ILE A 600 -22.12 2.84 21.46
CA ILE A 600 -22.99 3.99 21.68
C ILE A 600 -24.31 3.81 20.94
N SER A 601 -24.26 3.44 19.65
CA SER A 601 -25.47 3.23 18.85
C SER A 601 -26.35 2.12 19.43
N ALA A 602 -25.77 1.03 19.95
CA ALA A 602 -26.49 -0.03 20.63
C ALA A 602 -27.20 0.49 21.89
N ARG A 603 -26.55 1.32 22.70
CA ARG A 603 -27.17 1.98 23.88
C ARG A 603 -28.35 2.86 23.49
N GLU A 604 -28.17 3.70 22.48
CA GLU A 604 -29.13 4.74 22.11
C GLU A 604 -30.34 4.17 21.37
N THR A 605 -30.13 3.15 20.53
CA THR A 605 -31.17 2.54 19.70
C THR A 605 -31.83 1.33 20.36
N LYS A 606 -31.11 0.67 21.28
CA LYS A 606 -31.49 -0.63 21.87
C LYS A 606 -31.71 -1.72 20.81
N ASP A 607 -31.12 -1.57 19.62
CA ASP A 607 -31.25 -2.54 18.52
C ASP A 607 -30.29 -3.72 18.75
N PRO A 608 -30.79 -4.96 18.90
CA PRO A 608 -29.95 -6.12 19.18
C PRO A 608 -28.97 -6.45 18.05
N LYS A 609 -29.25 -6.06 16.79
CA LYS A 609 -28.31 -6.28 15.68
C LYS A 609 -27.10 -5.35 15.78
N VAL A 610 -27.32 -4.12 16.23
CA VAL A 610 -26.26 -3.14 16.47
C VAL A 610 -25.38 -3.61 17.64
N LEU A 611 -26.00 -4.11 18.72
CA LEU A 611 -25.27 -4.71 19.84
C LEU A 611 -24.42 -5.92 19.40
N ALA A 612 -24.98 -6.86 18.64
CA ALA A 612 -24.27 -8.03 18.16
C ALA A 612 -23.04 -7.68 17.29
N THR A 613 -23.11 -6.57 16.55
CA THR A 613 -21.96 -6.04 15.80
C THR A 613 -20.89 -5.45 16.71
N ALA A 614 -21.28 -4.68 17.74
CA ALA A 614 -20.34 -4.20 18.75
C ALA A 614 -19.61 -5.36 19.45
N GLU A 615 -20.32 -6.43 19.83
CA GLU A 615 -19.74 -7.63 20.44
C GLU A 615 -18.81 -8.39 19.48
N ARG A 616 -19.13 -8.45 18.18
CA ARG A 616 -18.26 -9.07 17.17
C ARG A 616 -16.93 -8.32 17.03
N ILE A 617 -16.98 -6.99 16.99
CA ILE A 617 -15.78 -6.15 16.95
C ILE A 617 -14.99 -6.26 18.27
N ALA A 618 -15.68 -6.32 19.41
CA ALA A 618 -15.05 -6.50 20.72
C ALA A 618 -14.22 -7.79 20.78
N ARG A 619 -14.77 -8.92 20.29
CA ARG A 619 -14.04 -10.19 20.20
C ARG A 619 -12.80 -10.09 19.31
N PHE A 620 -12.91 -9.42 18.16
CA PHE A 620 -11.76 -9.17 17.28
C PHE A 620 -10.66 -8.39 17.99
N ILE A 621 -11.00 -7.28 18.65
CA ILE A 621 -10.05 -6.45 19.40
C ILE A 621 -9.40 -7.26 20.52
N MET A 622 -10.18 -7.97 21.34
CA MET A 622 -9.63 -8.78 22.44
C MET A 622 -8.68 -9.88 21.95
N ALA A 623 -8.97 -10.50 20.81
CA ALA A 623 -8.13 -11.55 20.23
C ALA A 623 -6.83 -11.04 19.60
N ARG A 624 -6.75 -9.75 19.23
CA ARG A 624 -5.60 -9.14 18.54
C ARG A 624 -4.91 -8.05 19.36
N THR A 625 -5.37 -7.77 20.57
CA THR A 625 -4.70 -6.83 21.48
C THR A 625 -3.41 -7.48 21.96
N PRO A 626 -2.25 -6.82 21.80
CA PRO A 626 -0.95 -7.36 22.24
C PRO A 626 -0.85 -7.44 23.77
N ASP A 627 0.16 -8.17 24.26
CA ASP A 627 0.38 -8.44 25.69
C ASP A 627 0.57 -7.19 26.56
N ASP A 628 0.91 -6.04 25.97
CA ASP A 628 1.01 -4.76 26.67
C ASP A 628 -0.32 -3.99 26.73
N ASP A 629 -1.43 -4.61 26.32
CA ASP A 629 -2.80 -4.07 26.30
C ASP A 629 -2.97 -2.79 25.45
N VAL A 630 -1.99 -2.41 24.61
CA VAL A 630 -2.07 -1.21 23.75
C VAL A 630 -1.87 -1.61 22.29
N SER A 631 -2.89 -1.39 21.46
CA SER A 631 -2.88 -1.77 20.05
C SER A 631 -1.72 -1.15 19.27
N TRP A 632 -1.16 -1.93 18.34
CA TRP A 632 -0.39 -1.40 17.22
C TRP A 632 -1.27 -0.49 16.34
N HIS A 633 -0.67 0.27 15.41
CA HIS A 633 -1.42 1.12 14.49
C HIS A 633 -2.39 0.33 13.58
N ASP A 634 -2.13 -0.97 13.38
CA ASP A 634 -2.97 -1.89 12.63
C ASP A 634 -2.93 -3.30 13.28
N TYR A 635 -4.10 -3.91 13.49
CA TYR A 635 -4.24 -5.21 14.15
C TYR A 635 -3.75 -6.40 13.29
N HIS A 636 -3.44 -6.19 12.00
CA HIS A 636 -2.83 -7.21 11.14
C HIS A 636 -1.33 -6.98 10.89
N ASP A 637 -0.83 -5.75 11.02
CA ASP A 637 0.61 -5.50 10.92
C ASP A 637 1.35 -6.06 12.14
N GLU A 638 0.72 -6.05 13.32
CA GLU A 638 1.28 -6.55 14.58
C GLU A 638 2.69 -5.97 14.90
N GLY A 639 2.98 -4.77 14.39
CA GLY A 639 4.29 -4.14 14.52
C GLY A 639 5.40 -4.80 13.70
N VAL A 640 5.07 -5.52 12.63
CA VAL A 640 6.08 -6.14 11.74
C VAL A 640 6.69 -5.08 10.83
N HIS A 641 5.88 -4.27 10.15
CA HIS A 641 6.35 -3.24 9.21
C HIS A 641 6.46 -1.88 9.88
N PHE A 642 5.46 -1.50 10.67
CA PHE A 642 5.43 -0.22 11.38
C PHE A 642 5.22 -0.47 12.87
N ARG A 643 6.30 -0.34 13.64
CA ARG A 643 6.29 -0.46 15.11
C ARG A 643 5.76 0.78 15.80
N LEU A 644 4.57 1.18 15.37
CA LEU A 644 3.83 2.31 15.88
C LEU A 644 2.69 1.78 16.72
N LYS A 645 2.63 2.19 17.98
CA LYS A 645 1.42 2.03 18.79
C LYS A 645 0.40 3.10 18.38
N ASP A 646 -0.85 2.87 18.76
CA ASP A 646 -1.87 3.91 18.72
C ASP A 646 -2.64 3.96 20.03
N THR A 647 -2.16 4.78 20.96
CA THR A 647 -2.79 4.98 22.27
C THR A 647 -4.19 5.58 22.17
N SER A 648 -4.49 6.33 21.11
CA SER A 648 -5.84 6.84 20.88
C SER A 648 -6.83 5.73 20.49
N ALA A 649 -6.39 4.74 19.71
CA ALA A 649 -7.19 3.56 19.38
C ALA A 649 -7.48 2.71 20.62
N ALA A 650 -6.47 2.55 21.49
CA ALA A 650 -6.62 1.86 22.76
C ALA A 650 -7.61 2.59 23.69
N ALA A 651 -7.51 3.92 23.83
CA ALA A 651 -8.43 4.71 24.63
C ALA A 651 -9.89 4.60 24.13
N LEU A 652 -10.09 4.56 22.81
CA LEU A 652 -11.40 4.29 22.20
C LEU A 652 -11.93 2.91 22.53
N ALA A 653 -11.09 1.89 22.40
CA ALA A 653 -11.48 0.52 22.69
C ALA A 653 -11.88 0.36 24.17
N ALA A 654 -11.15 0.97 25.10
CA ALA A 654 -11.51 0.96 26.52
C ALA A 654 -12.92 1.51 26.76
N ASN A 655 -13.26 2.65 26.16
CA ASN A 655 -14.61 3.20 26.25
C ASN A 655 -15.66 2.27 25.64
N GLY A 656 -15.41 1.68 24.47
CA GLY A 656 -16.29 0.68 23.85
C GLY A 656 -16.56 -0.52 24.75
N PHE A 657 -15.53 -1.03 25.42
CA PHE A 657 -15.67 -2.13 26.38
C PHE A 657 -16.49 -1.74 27.62
N PHE A 658 -16.28 -0.54 28.16
CA PHE A 658 -17.10 -0.04 29.27
C PHE A 658 -18.56 0.11 28.87
N GLN A 659 -18.84 0.60 27.66
CA GLN A 659 -20.21 0.63 27.13
C GLN A 659 -20.82 -0.77 27.08
N LEU A 660 -20.13 -1.75 26.50
CA LEU A 660 -20.63 -3.12 26.41
C LEU A 660 -20.86 -3.76 27.77
N SER A 661 -19.99 -3.49 28.75
CA SER A 661 -20.13 -4.04 30.11
C SER A 661 -21.44 -3.68 30.80
N GLU A 662 -22.11 -2.61 30.34
CA GLU A 662 -23.42 -2.18 30.86
C GLU A 662 -24.60 -2.60 29.96
N LEU A 663 -24.33 -2.99 28.71
CA LEU A 663 -25.35 -3.31 27.72
C LEU A 663 -25.63 -4.82 27.61
N VAL A 664 -24.62 -5.66 27.85
CA VAL A 664 -24.81 -7.11 27.75
C VAL A 664 -25.46 -7.66 29.02
N SER A 665 -26.37 -8.61 28.84
CA SER A 665 -27.11 -9.24 29.94
C SER A 665 -26.33 -10.37 30.60
N ASP A 666 -25.43 -11.02 29.86
CA ASP A 666 -24.56 -12.05 30.41
C ASP A 666 -23.51 -11.42 31.34
N LYS A 667 -23.53 -11.82 32.60
CA LYS A 667 -22.68 -11.23 33.64
C LYS A 667 -21.20 -11.58 33.46
N THR A 668 -20.89 -12.72 32.83
CA THR A 668 -19.52 -13.15 32.59
C THR A 668 -18.90 -12.28 31.50
N SER A 669 -19.55 -12.16 30.34
CA SER A 669 -19.12 -11.26 29.27
C SER A 669 -19.08 -9.79 29.73
N ALA A 670 -20.05 -9.35 30.53
CA ALA A 670 -20.03 -8.00 31.11
C ALA A 670 -18.77 -7.75 31.94
N ALA A 671 -18.39 -8.71 32.79
CA ALA A 671 -17.18 -8.63 33.61
C ALA A 671 -15.90 -8.70 32.77
N GLU A 672 -15.86 -9.54 31.72
CA GLU A 672 -14.74 -9.65 30.79
C GLU A 672 -14.49 -8.35 30.03
N TYR A 673 -15.54 -7.73 29.49
CA TYR A 673 -15.43 -6.44 28.82
C TYR A 673 -14.96 -5.35 29.78
N ARG A 674 -15.55 -5.27 30.99
CA ARG A 674 -15.08 -4.30 31.99
C ARG A 674 -13.59 -4.50 32.30
N ALA A 675 -13.17 -5.74 32.53
CA ALA A 675 -11.77 -6.06 32.80
C ALA A 675 -10.85 -5.73 31.63
N ALA A 676 -11.29 -5.89 30.38
CA ALA A 676 -10.53 -5.48 29.20
C ALA A 676 -10.33 -3.95 29.17
N GLY A 677 -11.38 -3.18 29.40
CA GLY A 677 -11.28 -1.72 29.50
C GLY A 677 -10.36 -1.26 30.64
N GLU A 678 -10.46 -1.88 31.83
CA GLU A 678 -9.59 -1.58 32.98
C GLU A 678 -8.10 -1.86 32.69
N ARG A 679 -7.79 -2.97 31.99
CA ARG A 679 -6.42 -3.31 31.59
C ARG A 679 -5.84 -2.29 30.62
N ILE A 680 -6.60 -1.93 29.58
CA ILE A 680 -6.17 -0.95 28.58
C ILE A 680 -5.92 0.41 29.25
N VAL A 681 -6.86 0.92 30.06
CA VAL A 681 -6.66 2.19 30.79
C VAL A 681 -5.45 2.10 31.71
N GLY A 682 -5.29 0.97 32.42
CA GLY A 682 -4.13 0.72 33.27
C GLY A 682 -2.81 0.79 32.50
N ALA A 683 -2.73 0.19 31.33
CA ALA A 683 -1.55 0.25 30.47
C ALA A 683 -1.27 1.67 29.97
N LEU A 684 -2.31 2.39 29.52
CA LEU A 684 -2.20 3.77 29.06
C LEU A 684 -1.66 4.70 30.15
N ILE A 685 -2.25 4.69 31.35
CA ILE A 685 -1.82 5.61 32.41
C ILE A 685 -0.43 5.28 32.96
N ASP A 686 -0.05 4.00 32.96
CA ASP A 686 1.23 3.57 33.50
C ASP A 686 2.36 3.84 32.51
N ARG A 687 2.19 3.43 31.26
CA ARG A 687 3.27 3.33 30.26
C ARG A 687 3.28 4.46 29.24
N TYR A 688 2.18 5.22 29.11
CA TYR A 688 2.03 6.20 28.03
C TYR A 688 1.65 7.60 28.52
N LEU A 689 1.09 7.73 29.72
CA LEU A 689 0.79 9.02 30.36
C LEU A 689 1.95 9.46 31.25
N THR A 690 2.61 10.54 30.87
CA THR A 690 3.80 11.02 31.58
C THR A 690 3.49 11.49 33.01
N PRO A 691 4.41 11.27 33.96
CA PRO A 691 5.71 10.62 33.79
C PRO A 691 5.60 9.08 33.73
N VAL A 692 6.34 8.44 32.81
CA VAL A 692 6.30 6.97 32.63
C VAL A 692 7.46 6.21 33.31
N GLY A 693 8.40 6.93 33.95
CA GLY A 693 9.50 6.33 34.70
C GLY A 693 10.41 7.36 35.39
N ASP A 694 11.35 6.85 36.20
CA ASP A 694 12.35 7.67 36.89
C ASP A 694 13.31 8.28 35.86
N GLY A 695 13.22 9.59 35.64
CA GLY A 695 14.00 10.31 34.62
C GLY A 695 13.21 10.77 33.40
N ASP A 696 11.90 10.53 33.35
CA ASP A 696 11.04 11.13 32.34
C ASP A 696 10.98 12.66 32.52
N THR A 697 11.55 13.40 31.56
CA THR A 697 11.61 14.87 31.57
C THR A 697 10.45 15.53 30.84
N THR A 698 9.56 14.77 30.22
CA THR A 698 8.41 15.35 29.54
C THR A 698 7.42 15.91 30.55
N PRO A 699 6.78 17.05 30.25
CA PRO A 699 5.80 17.63 31.16
C PRO A 699 4.70 16.61 31.55
N PRO A 700 4.20 16.64 32.80
CA PRO A 700 3.23 15.66 33.30
C PRO A 700 1.90 15.73 32.53
N GLY A 701 1.25 14.58 32.32
CA GLY A 701 -0.06 14.48 31.66
C GLY A 701 -0.03 14.32 30.14
N VAL A 702 1.15 14.17 29.53
CA VAL A 702 1.29 13.92 28.10
C VAL A 702 1.04 12.43 27.83
N LEU A 703 -0.09 12.10 27.21
CA LEU A 703 -0.30 10.81 26.54
C LEU A 703 0.51 10.74 25.24
N ARG A 704 1.47 9.81 25.17
CA ARG A 704 2.35 9.57 24.02
C ARG A 704 1.81 8.50 23.08
N HIS A 705 2.46 8.33 21.92
CA HIS A 705 2.36 7.15 21.06
C HIS A 705 1.00 6.91 20.40
N GLY A 706 0.36 7.98 19.95
CA GLY A 706 -0.71 7.93 18.96
C GLY A 706 -0.16 7.94 17.52
N SER A 707 -0.95 7.49 16.55
CA SER A 707 -0.53 7.47 15.14
C SER A 707 -1.57 8.07 14.21
N VAL A 708 -1.43 9.33 13.77
CA VAL A 708 -2.39 9.96 12.83
C VAL A 708 -2.42 9.21 11.50
N ILE A 709 -1.28 9.15 10.83
CA ILE A 709 -1.06 8.37 9.62
C ILE A 709 0.36 7.85 9.71
N ARG A 710 0.57 6.59 9.32
CA ARG A 710 1.93 6.03 9.26
C ARG A 710 2.81 6.89 8.33
N PRO A 711 4.10 7.11 8.65
CA PRO A 711 4.84 6.53 9.77
C PRO A 711 4.90 7.42 11.03
N PHE A 712 3.98 8.37 11.22
CA PHE A 712 4.08 9.36 12.30
C PHE A 712 3.67 8.79 13.67
N ASP A 713 4.47 9.15 14.68
CA ASP A 713 4.29 8.85 16.11
C ASP A 713 4.17 10.20 16.87
N SER A 714 3.02 10.45 17.49
CA SER A 714 2.73 11.71 18.19
C SER A 714 1.67 11.55 19.28
N GLY A 715 1.58 12.51 20.21
CA GLY A 715 0.43 12.63 21.11
C GLY A 715 -0.76 13.26 20.38
N LEU A 716 -1.99 12.83 20.68
CA LEU A 716 -3.19 13.18 19.89
C LEU A 716 -4.29 13.75 20.78
N THR A 717 -4.87 14.90 20.39
CA THR A 717 -5.92 15.57 21.18
C THR A 717 -7.16 14.70 21.43
N TYR A 718 -7.53 13.86 20.46
CA TYR A 718 -8.62 12.91 20.66
C TYR A 718 -8.21 11.74 21.56
N GLY A 719 -6.94 11.32 21.54
CA GLY A 719 -6.42 10.33 22.48
C GLY A 719 -6.56 10.81 23.93
N ASP A 720 -6.23 12.08 24.19
CA ASP A 720 -6.40 12.73 25.48
C ASP A 720 -7.87 12.72 25.92
N TYR A 721 -8.76 13.18 25.03
CA TYR A 721 -10.20 13.20 25.30
C TYR A 721 -10.74 11.82 25.70
N TYR A 722 -10.45 10.77 24.91
CA TYR A 722 -11.00 9.43 25.19
C TYR A 722 -10.34 8.77 26.40
N LEU A 723 -9.07 9.06 26.71
CA LEU A 723 -8.46 8.61 27.96
C LEU A 723 -9.15 9.26 29.16
N LEU A 724 -9.38 10.58 29.13
CA LEU A 724 -10.10 11.27 30.19
C LEU A 724 -11.53 10.76 30.34
N ASP A 725 -12.25 10.53 29.23
CA ASP A 725 -13.61 9.99 29.24
C ASP A 725 -13.67 8.62 29.94
N ALA A 726 -12.70 7.73 29.63
CA ALA A 726 -12.56 6.42 30.26
C ALA A 726 -12.24 6.54 31.77
N LEU A 727 -11.33 7.43 32.14
CA LEU A 727 -10.97 7.68 33.54
C LEU A 727 -12.14 8.20 34.37
N LEU A 728 -12.92 9.14 33.82
CA LEU A 728 -14.11 9.69 34.48
C LEU A 728 -15.24 8.66 34.57
N TRP A 729 -15.35 7.73 33.61
CA TRP A 729 -16.29 6.61 33.71
C TRP A 729 -15.98 5.70 34.90
N LEU A 730 -14.69 5.39 35.11
CA LEU A 730 -14.20 4.56 36.22
C LEU A 730 -14.37 5.26 37.57
N ASP A 731 -13.94 6.53 37.65
CA ASP A 731 -14.04 7.36 38.85
C ASP A 731 -15.50 7.59 39.26
N GLY A 732 -16.39 7.90 38.31
CA GLY A 732 -17.82 8.10 38.58
C GLY A 732 -18.56 6.85 39.08
N ARG A 733 -17.96 5.65 38.94
CA ARG A 733 -18.47 4.37 39.47
C ARG A 733 -17.75 3.92 40.73
N ASN A 734 -16.85 4.75 41.28
CA ASN A 734 -16.00 4.41 42.43
C ASN A 734 -15.18 3.12 42.21
N ILE A 735 -14.83 2.81 40.96
CA ILE A 735 -14.00 1.65 40.66
C ILE A 735 -12.56 1.98 41.06
N LYS A 736 -12.05 1.23 42.03
CA LYS A 736 -10.64 1.34 42.43
C LYS A 736 -9.81 0.42 41.56
N ARG A 737 -8.63 0.93 41.16
CA ARG A 737 -7.64 0.13 40.48
C ARG A 737 -7.20 -1.01 41.41
N GLN A 738 -7.36 -2.26 40.96
CA GLN A 738 -6.97 -3.42 41.77
C GLN A 738 -5.46 -3.45 41.99
N GLU A 739 -5.04 -3.66 43.24
CA GLU A 739 -3.66 -3.99 43.58
C GLU A 739 -3.40 -5.44 43.13
N ARG A 740 -2.87 -5.61 41.92
CA ARG A 740 -2.22 -6.87 41.51
C ARG A 740 -0.82 -6.96 42.03
#